data_AF-A0A1B8DSY7-F1
#
_entry.id   AF-A0A1B8DSY7-F1
#
_cell.length_a   1.000
_cell.length_b   1.000
_cell.length_c   1.000
_cell.angle_alpha   90.00
_cell.angle_beta   90.00
_cell.angle_gamma   90.00
#
_symmetry.space_group_name_H-M   'P 1'
#
loop_
_entity.id
_entity.type
_entity.pdbx_description
1 polymer ?
#
loop_
_entity_poly.entity_id
_entity_poly.type
_entity_poly.pdbx_seq_one_letter_code
_entity_poly.pdbx_strand_id
1 'polypeptide(L)'
;MEIASTAIGVVGLASLYSACIGTLDAISSAARYGINREILQTKIEVERIRLMVWGESIGLSEIDFQRPDKNTNEDDLAVLDESFQRTALRTAVAGLLTCFANTFEDVEELQKRYGISPRRETERQENASAIAGKPTREMLLGTFQKTYSRFQERTIAVQKETTPFKRAMWAVTDEGKFQALLAELRAINDSLASLLPAIRNKTRVNMRTQIMQSNDVHQLQSLVTAADDMTDLVAETASLRLEMLSVNGQNVAQRPPSRVVHLAPPQTHIPEAPLTSPRSPSPSPKSVVQALIAAVPPVGPSASPSRLDAPPAPSKLYDDTGALIIHRVYHKPNSLACFSWLSGLGDVSELSEDQPVSDSVFDLQFVSSAISGIADKLFEVDVSADRKHAGWSPGSTSLFGFARETTYWKAVAETGEKENPGWHRVRNISVRSDFVAARWKESVEEGLGEDFTDRKGYDKVVELIGPTEFTWIDSEEGFKLRHQIRDLLAALSTSILPSLENSSIGLIAYREKLDPHPPFTFVDFLRQMLVAREAMLRIQHTSKQWYGGVTVRVLLDIVAADLWARNMHIKLDSMYEAPKELRHQQLDGMIRFVDEMHWPYANEIREAANSLRRAQTRDIGVSVHLSEWISGIILPGARFQLSFLAAFYSLSPTLRSSPLTSDVQLRHGDYGIVYPESSYWHFRSVLGKVLAPLSLRSETENVRTKCLGGWVGPCPSPSLPQSTFGIVVSLSSHPSPFVSLESDSSKSNAAQTVNPTLTSMQGHGAEWILPTPPKLSSDTVALQTVRLSKVPGVGTGANNATPYQVRLDFRLAQSRTFTTLTLYTNSIFVAAPPCRGTHRVDPRSAGHYTFNELGVEDLARIPKKGGGAGEAIVVVNATGSAASEVFARAWCCHA
;
A
#
# COMPACT_ATOMS: atom_id res chain seq x y z
N MET A 1 12.55 17.89 44.45
CA MET A 1 12.91 17.03 45.58
C MET A 1 14.24 16.41 45.19
N GLU A 2 15.34 16.64 45.92
CA GLU A 2 16.65 16.14 45.49
C GLU A 2 16.73 14.60 45.62
N ILE A 3 16.46 13.89 44.53
CA ILE A 3 16.69 12.44 44.44
C ILE A 3 18.11 12.20 43.91
N ALA A 4 19.08 12.36 44.81
CA ALA A 4 20.49 12.11 44.53
C ALA A 4 20.79 10.60 44.44
N SER A 5 20.84 10.08 43.20
CA SER A 5 21.47 8.81 42.76
C SER A 5 21.29 7.55 43.63
N THR A 6 20.22 7.43 44.41
CA THR A 6 19.84 6.16 45.04
C THR A 6 19.18 5.25 44.01
N ALA A 7 19.44 3.93 44.09
CA ALA A 7 18.79 2.96 43.23
C ALA A 7 17.29 2.88 43.57
N ILE A 8 16.46 3.61 42.82
CA ILE A 8 15.02 3.67 43.02
C ILE A 8 14.42 2.26 42.87
N GLY A 9 13.84 1.75 43.95
CA GLY A 9 13.11 0.49 43.96
C GLY A 9 11.86 0.54 43.09
N VAL A 10 11.27 -0.63 42.79
CA VAL A 10 10.09 -0.74 41.91
C VAL A 10 8.90 0.09 42.44
N VAL A 11 8.70 0.10 43.76
CA VAL A 11 7.68 0.92 44.45
C VAL A 11 7.94 2.42 44.27
N GLY A 12 9.18 2.87 44.47
CA GLY A 12 9.58 4.28 44.26
C GLY A 12 9.48 4.72 42.80
N LEU A 13 9.72 3.82 41.85
CA LEU A 13 9.51 4.11 40.44
C LEU A 13 8.01 4.23 40.11
N ALA A 14 7.19 3.34 40.67
CA ALA A 14 5.75 3.40 40.54
C ALA A 14 5.20 4.71 41.10
N SER A 15 5.69 5.20 42.24
CA SER A 15 5.27 6.48 42.85
C SER A 15 5.66 7.68 41.98
N LEU A 16 6.88 7.71 41.44
CA LEU A 16 7.35 8.76 40.52
C LEU A 16 6.50 8.80 39.23
N TYR A 17 6.22 7.63 38.64
CA TYR A 17 5.30 7.49 37.52
C TYR A 17 3.87 7.99 37.86
N SER A 18 3.35 7.70 39.07
CA SER A 18 2.07 8.27 39.55
C SER A 18 2.12 9.79 39.62
N ALA A 19 3.23 10.35 40.11
CA ALA A 19 3.41 11.79 40.25
C ALA A 19 3.36 12.51 38.90
N CYS A 20 4.04 11.99 37.87
CA CYS A 20 4.03 12.52 36.50
C CYS A 20 2.62 12.55 35.89
N ILE A 21 1.83 11.48 36.02
CA ILE A 21 0.42 11.45 35.55
C ILE A 21 -0.41 12.52 36.27
N GLY A 22 -0.29 12.63 37.60
CA GLY A 22 -1.01 13.64 38.37
C GLY A 22 -0.55 15.08 38.08
N THR A 23 0.65 15.27 37.52
CA THR A 23 1.13 16.57 37.05
C THR A 23 0.53 16.91 35.68
N LEU A 24 0.43 15.95 34.74
CA LEU A 24 -0.28 16.14 33.46
C LEU A 24 -1.77 16.46 33.64
N ASP A 25 -2.44 15.86 34.63
CA ASP A 25 -3.82 16.16 35.00
C ASP A 25 -4.02 17.63 35.42
N ALA A 26 -3.08 18.15 36.23
CA ALA A 26 -3.06 19.56 36.64
C ALA A 26 -2.78 20.52 35.46
N ILE A 27 -1.94 20.12 34.50
CA ILE A 27 -1.59 20.93 33.32
C ILE A 27 -2.70 20.90 32.25
N SER A 28 -3.37 19.77 32.05
CA SER A 28 -4.61 19.69 31.25
C SER A 28 -5.68 20.63 31.81
N SER A 29 -5.81 20.67 33.15
CA SER A 29 -6.69 21.61 33.84
C SER A 29 -6.30 23.08 33.65
N ALA A 30 -5.01 23.38 33.40
CA ALA A 30 -4.49 24.70 33.07
C ALA A 30 -4.83 25.12 31.63
N ALA A 31 -4.69 24.19 30.67
CA ALA A 31 -4.95 24.41 29.25
C ALA A 31 -6.41 24.81 28.92
N ARG A 32 -7.33 24.56 29.87
CA ARG A 32 -8.73 25.05 29.81
C ARG A 32 -8.85 26.57 29.74
N TYR A 33 -7.83 27.31 30.18
CA TYR A 33 -7.81 28.76 30.27
C TYR A 33 -6.71 29.33 29.36
N GLY A 34 -7.06 29.58 28.10
CA GLY A 34 -6.17 30.11 27.07
C GLY A 34 -6.86 30.26 25.70
N ILE A 35 -6.13 30.80 24.73
CA ILE A 35 -6.51 30.78 23.30
C ILE A 35 -6.31 29.33 22.77
N ASN A 36 -7.11 28.89 21.79
CA ASN A 36 -7.10 27.52 21.26
C ASN A 36 -7.21 26.38 22.30
N ARG A 37 -7.86 26.66 23.45
CA ARG A 37 -7.99 25.78 24.63
C ARG A 37 -8.26 24.31 24.32
N GLU A 38 -9.16 24.01 23.39
CA GLU A 38 -9.60 22.64 23.09
C GLU A 38 -8.49 21.81 22.41
N ILE A 39 -7.74 22.41 21.47
CA ILE A 39 -6.63 21.73 20.78
C ILE A 39 -5.46 21.52 21.75
N LEU A 40 -5.07 22.55 22.51
CA LEU A 40 -3.98 22.46 23.49
C LEU A 40 -4.30 21.46 24.61
N GLN A 41 -5.54 21.45 25.10
CA GLN A 41 -6.00 20.45 26.07
C GLN A 41 -5.98 19.03 25.47
N THR A 42 -6.41 18.86 24.21
CA THR A 42 -6.33 17.55 23.53
C THR A 42 -4.91 17.02 23.50
N LYS A 43 -3.93 17.86 23.10
CA LYS A 43 -2.52 17.46 23.00
C LYS A 43 -1.95 16.97 24.34
N ILE A 44 -2.27 17.64 25.44
CA ILE A 44 -1.84 17.24 26.78
C ILE A 44 -2.51 15.93 27.21
N GLU A 45 -3.80 15.76 26.95
CA GLU A 45 -4.49 14.51 27.25
C GLU A 45 -3.96 13.35 26.40
N VAL A 46 -3.56 13.56 25.14
CA VAL A 46 -2.86 12.55 24.33
C VAL A 46 -1.56 12.14 25.01
N GLU A 47 -0.69 13.08 25.40
CA GLU A 47 0.57 12.74 26.08
C GLU A 47 0.36 12.09 27.46
N ARG A 48 -0.72 12.44 28.17
CA ARG A 48 -1.15 11.76 29.41
C ARG A 48 -1.57 10.32 29.15
N ILE A 49 -2.39 10.07 28.13
CA ILE A 49 -2.83 8.71 27.77
C ILE A 49 -1.64 7.89 27.28
N ARG A 50 -0.72 8.46 26.50
CA ARG A 50 0.52 7.80 26.09
C ARG A 50 1.32 7.30 27.30
N LEU A 51 1.49 8.15 28.31
CA LEU A 51 2.18 7.79 29.56
C LEU A 51 1.41 6.72 30.36
N MET A 52 0.08 6.87 30.51
CA MET A 52 -0.78 5.89 31.21
C MET A 52 -0.76 4.49 30.56
N VAL A 53 -0.92 4.43 29.24
CA VAL A 53 -0.93 3.17 28.48
C VAL A 53 0.47 2.54 28.42
N TRP A 54 1.53 3.36 28.42
CA TRP A 54 2.92 2.87 28.51
C TRP A 54 3.21 2.23 29.87
N GLY A 55 2.80 2.84 30.99
CA GLY A 55 3.02 2.24 32.30
C GLY A 55 2.10 1.06 32.60
N GLU A 56 0.88 1.03 32.04
CA GLU A 56 0.05 -0.19 31.99
C GLU A 56 0.77 -1.31 31.22
N SER A 57 1.38 -0.98 30.08
CA SER A 57 2.12 -1.95 29.27
C SER A 57 3.34 -2.55 29.97
N ILE A 58 3.91 -1.85 30.96
CA ILE A 58 5.06 -2.32 31.77
C ILE A 58 4.62 -3.07 33.05
N GLY A 59 3.39 -2.85 33.53
CA GLY A 59 2.93 -3.34 34.85
C GLY A 59 3.06 -2.31 35.99
N LEU A 60 3.58 -1.11 35.73
CA LEU A 60 3.70 -0.02 36.73
C LEU A 60 2.35 0.47 37.28
N SER A 61 1.24 0.17 36.60
CA SER A 61 -0.12 0.43 37.08
C SER A 61 -0.58 -0.50 38.19
N GLU A 62 -0.03 -1.73 38.27
CA GLU A 62 -0.47 -2.78 39.19
C GLU A 62 0.29 -2.76 40.52
N ILE A 63 1.40 -2.02 40.58
CA ILE A 63 2.21 -1.83 41.78
C ILE A 63 1.56 -0.80 42.71
N ASP A 64 1.25 -1.26 43.93
CA ASP A 64 0.72 -0.47 45.03
C ASP A 64 1.82 0.41 45.67
N PHE A 65 1.97 1.61 45.12
CA PHE A 65 2.96 2.60 45.50
C PHE A 65 2.70 3.29 46.86
N GLN A 66 1.58 3.00 47.54
CA GLN A 66 1.29 3.55 48.88
C GLN A 66 1.79 2.64 50.03
N ARG A 67 2.36 1.48 49.71
CA ARG A 67 2.92 0.56 50.73
C ARG A 67 4.21 1.13 51.34
N PRO A 68 4.42 0.97 52.66
CA PRO A 68 5.68 1.36 53.29
C PRO A 68 6.83 0.50 52.76
N ASP A 69 7.94 1.16 52.43
CA ASP A 69 9.07 0.66 51.62
C ASP A 69 9.95 -0.38 52.36
N LYS A 70 9.36 -1.53 52.70
CA LYS A 70 10.00 -2.67 53.36
C LYS A 70 10.11 -3.87 52.42
N ASN A 71 11.18 -3.82 51.64
CA ASN A 71 11.61 -4.79 50.64
C ASN A 71 10.67 -4.86 49.42
N THR A 72 11.23 -4.66 48.23
CA THR A 72 10.60 -5.09 46.98
C THR A 72 10.45 -6.61 47.03
N ASN A 73 9.23 -7.12 47.05
CA ASN A 73 9.01 -8.56 47.02
C ASN A 73 9.35 -9.11 45.62
N GLU A 74 9.71 -10.39 45.52
CA GLU A 74 9.86 -11.04 44.21
C GLU A 74 8.57 -10.92 43.38
N ASP A 75 7.42 -10.92 44.05
CA ASP A 75 6.09 -10.67 43.47
C ASP A 75 5.99 -9.33 42.70
N ASP A 76 6.54 -8.22 43.24
CA ASP A 76 6.47 -6.90 42.58
C ASP A 76 7.33 -6.85 41.31
N LEU A 77 8.40 -7.65 41.25
CA LEU A 77 9.24 -7.81 40.05
C LEU A 77 8.60 -8.76 39.03
N ALA A 78 7.83 -9.75 39.47
CA ALA A 78 7.11 -10.68 38.62
C ALA A 78 5.91 -10.04 37.88
N VAL A 79 5.34 -8.97 38.44
CA VAL A 79 4.30 -8.14 37.80
C VAL A 79 4.87 -7.26 36.67
N LEU A 80 6.16 -6.92 36.71
CA LEU A 80 6.81 -6.14 35.67
C LEU A 80 7.13 -6.96 34.43
N ASP A 81 6.92 -6.35 33.26
CA ASP A 81 7.35 -6.90 31.97
C ASP A 81 8.84 -7.28 31.99
N GLU A 82 9.17 -8.47 31.48
CA GLU A 82 10.52 -9.06 31.55
C GLU A 82 11.60 -8.13 30.97
N SER A 83 11.26 -7.40 29.90
CA SER A 83 12.17 -6.42 29.28
C SER A 83 12.60 -5.30 30.25
N PHE A 84 11.80 -5.05 31.28
CA PHE A 84 12.00 -3.99 32.27
C PHE A 84 12.61 -4.47 33.60
N GLN A 85 12.82 -5.77 33.79
CA GLN A 85 13.42 -6.30 35.02
C GLN A 85 14.91 -5.91 35.17
N ARG A 86 15.60 -5.59 34.07
CA ARG A 86 17.02 -5.17 34.04
C ARG A 86 17.24 -3.85 34.79
N THR A 87 18.07 -3.87 35.84
CA THR A 87 18.33 -2.71 36.73
C THR A 87 18.76 -1.45 36.00
N ALA A 88 19.60 -1.56 34.95
CA ALA A 88 20.07 -0.40 34.18
C ALA A 88 18.94 0.35 33.45
N LEU A 89 17.92 -0.38 32.94
CA LEU A 89 16.77 0.22 32.27
C LEU A 89 15.83 0.89 33.28
N ARG A 90 15.67 0.30 34.47
CA ARG A 90 14.93 0.93 35.59
C ARG A 90 15.56 2.26 35.99
N THR A 91 16.89 2.33 36.11
CA THR A 91 17.60 3.59 36.40
C THR A 91 17.43 4.63 35.29
N ALA A 92 17.52 4.24 34.02
CA ALA A 92 17.34 5.16 32.88
C ALA A 92 15.91 5.73 32.82
N VAL A 93 14.89 4.88 33.00
CA VAL A 93 13.49 5.29 33.06
C VAL A 93 13.20 6.16 34.29
N ALA A 94 13.76 5.83 35.45
CA ALA A 94 13.67 6.69 36.64
C ALA A 94 14.28 8.07 36.39
N GLY A 95 15.42 8.14 35.67
CA GLY A 95 16.05 9.40 35.26
C GLY A 95 15.16 10.23 34.34
N LEU A 96 14.51 9.62 33.34
CA LEU A 96 13.57 10.32 32.45
C LEU A 96 12.31 10.82 33.19
N LEU A 97 11.73 10.01 34.08
CA LEU A 97 10.59 10.43 34.89
C LEU A 97 10.97 11.49 35.95
N THR A 98 12.22 11.49 36.42
CA THR A 98 12.74 12.55 37.30
C THR A 98 12.95 13.84 36.51
N CYS A 99 13.48 13.77 35.29
CA CYS A 99 13.57 14.90 34.37
C CYS A 99 12.19 15.52 34.12
N PHE A 100 11.19 14.67 33.83
CA PHE A 100 9.79 15.06 33.69
C PHE A 100 9.25 15.78 34.93
N ALA A 101 9.49 15.26 36.13
CA ALA A 101 9.03 15.87 37.38
C ALA A 101 9.72 17.22 37.64
N ASN A 102 11.03 17.30 37.39
CA ASN A 102 11.85 18.50 37.59
C ASN A 102 11.41 19.69 36.72
N THR A 103 10.86 19.43 35.52
CA THR A 103 10.25 20.47 34.67
C THR A 103 9.17 21.28 35.40
N PHE A 104 8.58 20.75 36.48
CA PHE A 104 7.47 21.36 37.21
C PHE A 104 7.78 21.79 38.65
N GLU A 105 9.06 21.79 39.06
CA GLU A 105 9.43 22.23 40.41
C GLU A 105 9.64 23.75 40.53
N ASP A 106 10.10 24.42 39.47
CA ASP A 106 10.35 25.87 39.44
C ASP A 106 9.20 26.65 38.79
N VAL A 107 8.44 27.36 39.61
CA VAL A 107 7.28 28.18 39.18
C VAL A 107 7.69 29.40 38.34
N GLU A 108 8.85 29.99 38.60
CA GLU A 108 9.32 31.16 37.84
C GLU A 108 9.78 30.76 36.44
N GLU A 109 10.48 29.62 36.32
CA GLU A 109 10.86 29.05 35.03
C GLU A 109 9.63 28.57 34.25
N LEU A 110 8.63 27.95 34.90
CA LEU A 110 7.35 27.60 34.25
C LEU A 110 6.63 28.81 33.64
N GLN A 111 6.63 29.95 34.33
CA GLN A 111 6.03 31.19 33.82
C GLN A 111 6.86 31.80 32.69
N LYS A 112 8.19 31.86 32.86
CA LYS A 112 9.12 32.52 31.94
C LYS A 112 9.29 31.76 30.63
N ARG A 113 9.53 30.44 30.71
CA ARG A 113 9.87 29.56 29.58
C ARG A 113 8.66 28.94 28.90
N TYR A 114 7.66 28.48 29.66
CA TYR A 114 6.49 27.79 29.12
C TYR A 114 5.19 28.61 29.16
N GLY A 115 5.24 29.83 29.70
CA GLY A 115 4.10 30.76 29.61
C GLY A 115 2.90 30.40 30.48
N ILE A 116 3.11 29.70 31.60
CA ILE A 116 2.03 29.28 32.51
C ILE A 116 2.04 30.14 33.78
N SER A 117 0.90 30.76 34.14
CA SER A 117 0.80 31.61 35.34
C SER A 117 -0.22 31.07 36.35
N PRO A 118 0.01 31.21 37.67
CA PRO A 118 -0.97 30.84 38.69
C PRO A 118 -2.06 31.92 38.82
N ARG A 119 -3.32 31.51 38.87
CA ARG A 119 -4.49 32.40 38.96
C ARG A 119 -4.71 32.91 40.38
N ARG A 120 -4.84 34.24 40.54
CA ARG A 120 -4.99 34.91 41.84
C ARG A 120 -6.37 34.67 42.47
N GLU A 121 -6.42 34.67 43.81
CA GLU A 121 -7.63 34.28 44.55
C GLU A 121 -8.81 35.23 44.37
N THR A 122 -8.57 36.52 44.10
CA THR A 122 -9.63 37.52 43.83
C THR A 122 -10.46 37.19 42.59
N GLU A 123 -9.91 36.50 41.59
CA GLU A 123 -10.65 36.05 40.41
C GLU A 123 -11.47 34.77 40.65
N ARG A 124 -11.42 34.18 41.86
CA ARG A 124 -12.19 32.96 42.15
C ARG A 124 -13.69 33.27 42.29
N GLN A 125 -14.10 34.44 42.78
CA GLN A 125 -15.49 34.66 43.19
C GLN A 125 -16.46 34.95 42.03
N GLU A 126 -16.07 35.71 40.99
CA GLU A 126 -17.01 36.07 39.91
C GLU A 126 -17.33 34.91 38.95
N ASN A 127 -16.43 33.93 38.80
CA ASN A 127 -16.56 32.84 37.83
C ASN A 127 -16.72 31.44 38.44
N ALA A 128 -16.67 31.28 39.77
CA ALA A 128 -16.78 29.94 40.40
C ALA A 128 -18.15 29.28 40.25
N SER A 129 -19.25 30.05 40.33
CA SER A 129 -20.61 29.48 40.41
C SER A 129 -21.07 28.74 39.14
N ALA A 130 -20.48 29.05 37.97
CA ALA A 130 -20.84 28.43 36.69
C ALA A 130 -19.92 27.25 36.28
N ILE A 131 -18.70 27.15 36.84
CA ILE A 131 -17.65 26.23 36.33
C ILE A 131 -17.16 25.23 37.40
N ALA A 132 -17.26 25.54 38.69
CA ALA A 132 -16.71 24.70 39.77
C ALA A 132 -17.52 23.41 40.07
N GLY A 133 -18.68 23.21 39.44
CA GLY A 133 -19.61 22.10 39.75
C GLY A 133 -19.46 20.82 38.91
N LYS A 134 -18.50 20.75 37.98
CA LYS A 134 -18.25 19.54 37.17
C LYS A 134 -16.80 19.08 37.33
N PRO A 135 -16.54 17.85 37.82
CA PRO A 135 -15.19 17.29 37.77
C PRO A 135 -14.72 17.25 36.32
N THR A 136 -13.40 17.23 36.12
CA THR A 136 -12.74 17.16 34.82
C THR A 136 -13.40 16.08 33.97
N ARG A 137 -14.25 16.47 33.02
CA ARG A 137 -14.81 15.53 32.05
C ARG A 137 -13.68 15.29 31.07
N GLU A 138 -12.85 14.30 31.40
CA GLU A 138 -11.60 13.98 30.71
C GLU A 138 -11.88 13.97 29.22
N MET A 139 -11.11 14.79 28.48
CA MET A 139 -11.54 15.27 27.17
C MET A 139 -11.66 14.14 26.13
N LEU A 140 -11.08 12.98 26.44
CA LEU A 140 -11.03 11.77 25.63
C LEU A 140 -11.64 10.54 26.37
N LEU A 141 -12.46 10.75 27.41
CA LEU A 141 -13.05 9.70 28.25
C LEU A 141 -13.87 8.66 27.46
N GLY A 142 -14.66 9.10 26.48
CA GLY A 142 -15.47 8.20 25.64
C GLY A 142 -14.62 7.26 24.78
N THR A 143 -13.38 7.67 24.48
CA THR A 143 -12.43 6.91 23.65
C THR A 143 -11.50 6.02 24.48
N PHE A 144 -11.06 6.49 25.65
CA PHE A 144 -10.10 5.76 26.51
C PHE A 144 -10.67 5.40 27.89
N GLN A 145 -11.98 5.13 27.96
CA GLN A 145 -12.72 4.90 29.21
C GLN A 145 -12.04 3.87 30.13
N LYS A 146 -11.56 2.77 29.55
CA LYS A 146 -10.90 1.66 30.26
C LYS A 146 -9.56 2.07 30.89
N THR A 147 -8.80 2.95 30.22
CA THR A 147 -7.57 3.50 30.79
C THR A 147 -7.90 4.47 31.92
N TYR A 148 -8.76 5.47 31.68
CA TYR A 148 -9.10 6.46 32.72
C TYR A 148 -9.68 5.81 33.99
N SER A 149 -10.59 4.83 33.88
CA SER A 149 -11.16 4.15 35.05
C SER A 149 -10.11 3.42 35.91
N ARG A 150 -9.04 2.89 35.32
CA ARG A 150 -7.94 2.22 36.05
C ARG A 150 -7.01 3.20 36.77
N PHE A 151 -6.81 4.39 36.19
CA PHE A 151 -5.89 5.40 36.74
C PHE A 151 -6.58 6.44 37.64
N GLN A 152 -7.91 6.41 37.75
CA GLN A 152 -8.68 7.35 38.56
C GLN A 152 -8.29 7.30 40.05
N GLU A 153 -8.29 6.12 40.67
CA GLU A 153 -7.95 5.95 42.10
C GLU A 153 -6.50 6.36 42.39
N ARG A 154 -5.58 5.99 41.49
CA ARG A 154 -4.15 6.34 41.51
C ARG A 154 -3.92 7.85 41.46
N THR A 155 -4.69 8.55 40.62
CA THR A 155 -4.65 10.02 40.51
C THR A 155 -5.17 10.69 41.79
N ILE A 156 -6.27 10.18 42.36
CA ILE A 156 -6.85 10.67 43.63
C ILE A 156 -5.87 10.47 44.80
N ALA A 157 -5.19 9.33 44.88
CA ALA A 157 -4.18 9.06 45.91
C ALA A 157 -3.01 10.07 45.83
N VAL A 158 -2.43 10.26 44.64
CA VAL A 158 -1.37 11.26 44.40
C VAL A 158 -1.81 12.69 44.73
N GLN A 159 -3.05 13.07 44.39
CA GLN A 159 -3.59 14.40 44.69
C GLN A 159 -3.71 14.67 46.20
N LYS A 160 -3.99 13.64 47.02
CA LYS A 160 -4.03 13.77 48.49
C LYS A 160 -2.65 14.04 49.10
N GLU A 161 -1.57 13.58 48.44
CA GLU A 161 -0.22 13.56 49.01
C GLU A 161 0.71 14.71 48.56
N THR A 162 0.42 15.44 47.47
CA THR A 162 1.47 16.25 46.79
C THR A 162 1.26 17.77 46.60
N THR A 163 2.35 18.49 46.94
CA THR A 163 2.96 19.75 46.42
C THR A 163 2.14 21.05 46.18
N PRO A 164 2.77 22.24 46.33
CA PRO A 164 2.13 23.53 46.06
C PRO A 164 1.65 23.68 44.61
N PHE A 165 2.39 23.13 43.65
CA PHE A 165 2.05 23.18 42.21
C PHE A 165 0.63 22.68 41.94
N LYS A 166 0.20 21.58 42.58
CA LYS A 166 -1.13 20.98 42.38
C LYS A 166 -2.26 21.70 43.13
N ARG A 167 -1.94 22.67 43.98
CA ARG A 167 -2.92 23.49 44.72
C ARG A 167 -3.26 24.81 44.04
N ALA A 168 -2.44 25.25 43.08
CA ALA A 168 -2.73 26.43 42.27
C ALA A 168 -3.59 26.05 41.05
N MET A 169 -4.57 26.90 40.73
CA MET A 169 -5.24 26.86 39.42
C MET A 169 -4.36 27.63 38.43
N TRP A 170 -3.85 26.96 37.41
CA TRP A 170 -2.96 27.55 36.41
C TRP A 170 -3.75 28.00 35.17
N ALA A 171 -3.16 28.90 34.38
CA ALA A 171 -3.67 29.33 33.09
C ALA A 171 -2.53 29.51 32.08
N VAL A 172 -2.82 29.26 30.80
CA VAL A 172 -1.88 29.46 29.70
C VAL A 172 -1.91 30.93 29.29
N THR A 173 -0.79 31.62 29.52
CA THR A 173 -0.61 33.05 29.21
C THR A 173 0.13 33.32 27.89
N ASP A 174 0.82 32.31 27.35
CA ASP A 174 1.52 32.38 26.06
C ASP A 174 1.42 31.01 25.36
N GLU A 175 0.68 30.94 24.25
CA GLU A 175 0.45 29.70 23.50
C GLU A 175 1.73 29.14 22.84
N GLY A 176 2.60 30.02 22.33
CA GLY A 176 3.82 29.60 21.65
C GLY A 176 4.82 28.98 22.62
N LYS A 177 4.97 29.57 23.81
CA LYS A 177 5.77 28.99 24.90
C LYS A 177 5.18 27.69 25.44
N PHE A 178 3.85 27.59 25.49
CA PHE A 178 3.18 26.38 25.96
C PHE A 178 3.35 25.21 24.98
N GLN A 179 3.44 25.48 23.68
CA GLN A 179 3.80 24.46 22.68
C GLN A 179 5.23 23.92 22.87
N ALA A 180 6.16 24.73 23.39
CA ALA A 180 7.50 24.24 23.73
C ALA A 180 7.46 23.22 24.88
N LEU A 181 6.62 23.44 25.90
CA LEU A 181 6.40 22.45 26.96
C LEU A 181 5.84 21.14 26.39
N LEU A 182 4.82 21.24 25.53
CA LEU A 182 4.23 20.08 24.85
C LEU A 182 5.29 19.27 24.06
N ALA A 183 6.19 19.95 23.35
CA ALA A 183 7.27 19.31 22.61
C ALA A 183 8.28 18.60 23.53
N GLU A 184 8.65 19.21 24.66
CA GLU A 184 9.54 18.58 25.65
C GLU A 184 8.90 17.35 26.32
N LEU A 185 7.61 17.43 26.69
CA LEU A 185 6.87 16.30 27.24
C LEU A 185 6.72 15.14 26.24
N ARG A 186 6.44 15.46 24.97
CA ARG A 186 6.40 14.50 23.86
C ARG A 186 7.76 13.81 23.69
N ALA A 187 8.85 14.56 23.70
CA ALA A 187 10.21 14.02 23.57
C ALA A 187 10.61 13.09 24.74
N ILE A 188 10.15 13.38 25.97
CA ILE A 188 10.36 12.47 27.12
C ILE A 188 9.54 11.18 26.93
N ASN A 189 8.28 11.26 26.52
CA ASN A 189 7.45 10.09 26.22
C ASN A 189 8.01 9.25 25.05
N ASP A 190 8.54 9.90 24.01
CA ASP A 190 9.23 9.22 22.90
C ASP A 190 10.51 8.52 23.36
N SER A 191 11.24 9.12 24.32
CA SER A 191 12.43 8.53 24.94
C SER A 191 12.09 7.33 25.84
N LEU A 192 11.03 7.43 26.64
CA LEU A 192 10.50 6.31 27.45
C LEU A 192 10.05 5.13 26.56
N ALA A 193 9.54 5.43 25.36
CA ALA A 193 9.17 4.42 24.38
C ALA A 193 10.38 3.86 23.60
N SER A 194 11.40 4.65 23.31
CA SER A 194 12.59 4.19 22.57
C SER A 194 13.50 3.30 23.41
N LEU A 195 13.61 3.55 24.72
CA LEU A 195 14.33 2.68 25.67
C LEU A 195 13.74 1.27 25.78
N LEU A 196 12.45 1.09 25.46
CA LEU A 196 11.72 -0.18 25.62
C LEU A 196 10.91 -0.50 24.34
N PRO A 197 11.54 -0.93 23.23
CA PRO A 197 10.87 -1.12 21.94
C PRO A 197 9.71 -2.13 21.97
N ALA A 198 9.79 -3.18 22.80
CA ALA A 198 8.73 -4.15 23.00
C ALA A 198 7.48 -3.50 23.64
N ILE A 199 7.70 -2.73 24.72
CA ILE A 199 6.65 -1.95 25.39
C ILE A 199 6.03 -0.94 24.44
N ARG A 200 6.85 -0.20 23.66
CA ARG A 200 6.36 0.74 22.63
C ARG A 200 5.36 0.10 21.68
N ASN A 201 5.57 -1.15 21.29
CA ASN A 201 4.65 -1.88 20.43
C ASN A 201 3.35 -2.29 21.17
N LYS A 202 3.46 -2.76 22.42
CA LYS A 202 2.30 -3.07 23.31
C LYS A 202 1.43 -1.83 23.56
N THR A 203 2.07 -0.69 23.87
CA THR A 203 1.42 0.63 24.02
C THR A 203 0.69 1.04 22.74
N ARG A 204 1.37 0.96 21.59
CA ARG A 204 0.82 1.27 20.26
C ARG A 204 -0.44 0.46 19.95
N VAL A 205 -0.42 -0.85 20.22
CA VAL A 205 -1.58 -1.73 19.98
C VAL A 205 -2.73 -1.36 20.91
N ASN A 206 -2.49 -1.19 22.22
CA ASN A 206 -3.54 -0.86 23.18
C ASN A 206 -4.23 0.49 22.85
N MET A 207 -3.44 1.52 22.48
CA MET A 207 -4.01 2.80 22.00
C MET A 207 -4.87 2.60 20.74
N ARG A 208 -4.38 1.87 19.73
CA ARG A 208 -5.16 1.57 18.51
C ARG A 208 -6.48 0.88 18.83
N THR A 209 -6.46 -0.14 19.68
CA THR A 209 -7.65 -0.91 20.06
C THR A 209 -8.71 -0.06 20.74
N GLN A 210 -8.31 0.86 21.64
CA GLN A 210 -9.26 1.73 22.33
C GLN A 210 -9.88 2.77 21.38
N ILE A 211 -9.07 3.39 20.51
CA ILE A 211 -9.55 4.33 19.47
C ILE A 211 -10.57 3.63 18.55
N MET A 212 -10.26 2.43 18.06
CA MET A 212 -11.15 1.67 17.17
C MET A 212 -12.44 1.17 17.85
N GLN A 213 -12.46 1.07 19.18
CA GLN A 213 -13.67 0.72 19.95
C GLN A 213 -14.55 1.94 20.28
N SER A 214 -14.05 3.17 20.10
CA SER A 214 -14.78 4.40 20.40
C SER A 214 -15.94 4.64 19.44
N ASN A 215 -17.05 5.14 19.99
CA ASN A 215 -18.19 5.66 19.23
C ASN A 215 -18.33 7.19 19.36
N ASP A 216 -17.40 7.84 20.06
CA ASP A 216 -17.46 9.27 20.34
C ASP A 216 -16.83 10.07 19.17
N VAL A 217 -17.66 10.35 18.16
CA VAL A 217 -17.29 11.10 16.96
C VAL A 217 -16.60 12.43 17.28
N HIS A 218 -17.03 13.13 18.33
CA HIS A 218 -16.46 14.42 18.70
C HIS A 218 -15.02 14.25 19.21
N GLN A 219 -14.79 13.29 20.12
CA GLN A 219 -13.44 13.04 20.66
C GLN A 219 -12.48 12.53 19.59
N LEU A 220 -12.95 11.65 18.70
CA LEU A 220 -12.17 11.18 17.57
C LEU A 220 -11.79 12.34 16.63
N GLN A 221 -12.71 13.30 16.38
CA GLN A 221 -12.39 14.53 15.63
C GLN A 221 -11.37 15.41 16.36
N SER A 222 -11.46 15.53 17.69
CA SER A 222 -10.46 16.25 18.49
C SER A 222 -9.08 15.61 18.36
N LEU A 223 -8.96 14.28 18.44
CA LEU A 223 -7.70 13.55 18.24
C LEU A 223 -7.05 13.84 16.89
N VAL A 224 -7.83 13.81 15.81
CA VAL A 224 -7.34 14.12 14.44
C VAL A 224 -6.93 15.59 14.32
N THR A 225 -7.68 16.51 14.93
CA THR A 225 -7.42 17.96 14.88
C THR A 225 -6.20 18.37 15.71
N ALA A 226 -5.88 17.61 16.75
CA ALA A 226 -4.79 17.90 17.68
C ALA A 226 -3.45 17.27 17.31
N ALA A 227 -3.39 16.41 16.31
CA ALA A 227 -2.13 15.79 15.90
C ALA A 227 -1.24 16.76 15.12
N ASP A 228 0.03 16.81 15.52
CA ASP A 228 1.06 17.63 14.84
C ASP A 228 1.64 16.96 13.58
N ASP A 229 1.45 15.65 13.42
CA ASP A 229 1.91 14.88 12.28
C ASP A 229 0.76 14.02 11.74
N MET A 230 0.65 13.92 10.41
CA MET A 230 -0.32 13.07 9.72
C MET A 230 0.07 11.58 9.78
N THR A 231 1.33 11.27 10.08
CA THR A 231 1.82 9.93 10.40
C THR A 231 1.65 9.56 11.88
N ASP A 232 1.06 10.45 12.69
CA ASP A 232 0.73 10.13 14.07
C ASP A 232 -0.31 9.01 14.12
N LEU A 233 0.14 7.87 14.65
CA LEU A 233 -0.62 6.68 15.01
C LEU A 233 -2.05 6.97 15.50
N VAL A 234 -2.18 7.97 16.38
CA VAL A 234 -3.44 8.31 17.04
C VAL A 234 -4.40 8.97 16.04
N ALA A 235 -3.89 9.84 15.17
CA ALA A 235 -4.65 10.51 14.12
C ALA A 235 -5.04 9.57 12.97
N GLU A 236 -4.13 8.70 12.52
CA GLU A 236 -4.39 7.64 11.54
C GLU A 236 -5.58 6.79 12.00
N THR A 237 -5.51 6.28 13.22
CA THR A 237 -6.51 5.37 13.78
C THR A 237 -7.84 6.08 14.08
N ALA A 238 -7.80 7.32 14.56
CA ALA A 238 -9.01 8.09 14.82
C ALA A 238 -9.72 8.49 13.52
N SER A 239 -8.97 8.84 12.47
CA SER A 239 -9.51 9.14 11.13
C SER A 239 -10.19 7.92 10.53
N LEU A 240 -9.56 6.74 10.61
CA LEU A 240 -10.15 5.47 10.18
C LEU A 240 -11.46 5.19 10.92
N ARG A 241 -11.49 5.37 12.26
CA ARG A 241 -12.71 5.14 13.04
C ARG A 241 -13.83 6.14 12.69
N LEU A 242 -13.50 7.39 12.39
CA LEU A 242 -14.47 8.39 11.91
C LEU A 242 -15.07 8.02 10.55
N GLU A 243 -14.26 7.50 9.62
CA GLU A 243 -14.78 6.99 8.34
C GLU A 243 -15.79 5.86 8.56
N MET A 244 -15.46 4.90 9.43
CA MET A 244 -16.38 3.79 9.80
C MET A 244 -17.70 4.28 10.42
N LEU A 245 -17.68 5.34 11.23
CA LEU A 245 -18.88 5.89 11.86
C LEU A 245 -19.70 6.75 10.89
N SER A 246 -19.04 7.48 9.98
CA SER A 246 -19.68 8.38 8.99
C SER A 246 -20.50 7.63 7.94
N VAL A 247 -20.06 6.43 7.54
CA VAL A 247 -20.78 5.57 6.56
C VAL A 247 -22.18 5.17 7.06
N ASN A 248 -22.43 5.20 8.37
CA ASN A 248 -23.71 4.81 8.97
C ASN A 248 -24.69 5.97 9.19
N GLY A 249 -24.32 7.23 8.90
CA GLY A 249 -25.08 8.43 9.30
C GLY A 249 -25.44 9.38 8.17
N GLN A 250 -26.58 9.16 7.49
CA GLN A 250 -27.19 10.19 6.65
C GLN A 250 -27.97 11.21 7.50
N ASN A 251 -27.58 12.49 7.51
CA ASN A 251 -28.50 13.62 7.70
C ASN A 251 -27.90 14.98 7.28
N VAL A 252 -28.77 15.97 7.03
CA VAL A 252 -28.51 17.17 6.21
C VAL A 252 -28.31 18.47 7.03
N ALA A 253 -27.39 19.34 6.59
CA ALA A 253 -27.38 20.79 6.85
C ALA A 253 -26.55 21.52 5.75
N GLN A 254 -27.16 22.14 4.74
CA GLN A 254 -27.58 23.56 4.65
C GLN A 254 -26.46 24.62 4.72
N ARG A 255 -26.45 25.52 3.72
CA ARG A 255 -25.39 26.53 3.43
C ARG A 255 -26.05 27.86 3.01
N PRO A 256 -25.71 29.02 3.61
CA PRO A 256 -26.15 30.34 3.14
C PRO A 256 -25.12 31.02 2.20
N PRO A 257 -25.51 32.06 1.43
CA PRO A 257 -24.81 32.49 0.22
C PRO A 257 -23.84 33.67 0.39
N SER A 258 -22.92 33.80 -0.58
CA SER A 258 -21.85 34.81 -0.62
C SER A 258 -22.29 36.18 -1.13
N ARG A 259 -21.46 37.22 -0.90
CA ARG A 259 -21.61 38.57 -1.48
C ARG A 259 -20.33 38.99 -2.22
N VAL A 260 -20.50 39.56 -3.42
CA VAL A 260 -19.43 39.91 -4.37
C VAL A 260 -19.07 41.40 -4.26
N VAL A 261 -17.79 41.75 -4.43
CA VAL A 261 -17.34 43.11 -4.80
C VAL A 261 -16.22 43.02 -5.86
N HIS A 262 -16.15 44.03 -6.73
CA HIS A 262 -15.44 44.01 -8.02
C HIS A 262 -13.94 44.39 -7.98
N LEU A 263 -13.22 43.93 -9.01
CA LEU A 263 -11.85 44.28 -9.40
C LEU A 263 -11.73 45.69 -9.99
N ALA A 264 -10.52 46.26 -9.93
CA ALA A 264 -10.00 47.26 -10.86
C ALA A 264 -8.55 46.86 -11.28
N PRO A 265 -8.19 46.85 -12.58
CA PRO A 265 -6.92 46.26 -13.05
C PRO A 265 -5.95 47.37 -13.58
N PRO A 266 -4.94 47.09 -14.43
CA PRO A 266 -3.53 47.19 -14.01
C PRO A 266 -2.72 48.19 -14.87
N GLN A 267 -1.39 48.26 -14.68
CA GLN A 267 -0.49 48.78 -15.73
C GLN A 267 0.73 47.88 -15.97
N THR A 268 1.11 47.85 -17.24
CA THR A 268 2.05 46.95 -17.93
C THR A 268 3.39 47.61 -18.22
N HIS A 269 4.47 46.84 -18.40
CA HIS A 269 5.47 46.95 -19.48
C HIS A 269 6.36 45.68 -19.44
N ILE A 270 6.35 44.71 -20.39
CA ILE A 270 6.94 44.63 -21.75
C ILE A 270 8.43 45.06 -21.91
N PRO A 271 9.24 44.40 -22.78
CA PRO A 271 10.45 43.68 -22.33
C PRO A 271 11.69 43.93 -23.24
N GLU A 272 12.76 43.13 -23.11
CA GLU A 272 13.59 42.74 -24.26
C GLU A 272 14.45 41.48 -24.02
N ALA A 273 15.00 40.89 -25.09
CA ALA A 273 15.56 39.54 -25.12
C ALA A 273 16.95 39.47 -25.81
N PRO A 274 17.38 38.36 -26.48
CA PRO A 274 18.50 37.51 -26.02
C PRO A 274 19.69 37.50 -27.01
N LEU A 275 20.62 36.53 -26.91
CA LEU A 275 21.49 35.93 -27.98
C LEU A 275 22.55 34.98 -27.32
N THR A 276 22.43 33.64 -27.40
CA THR A 276 22.96 32.65 -28.40
C THR A 276 24.21 31.84 -28.00
N SER A 277 24.20 30.55 -28.38
CA SER A 277 25.23 29.50 -28.21
C SER A 277 26.27 29.44 -29.36
N PRO A 278 27.43 28.75 -29.18
CA PRO A 278 27.71 27.45 -29.85
C PRO A 278 28.72 26.51 -29.09
N ARG A 279 29.24 25.35 -29.60
CA ARG A 279 28.66 24.14 -30.27
C ARG A 279 29.79 23.11 -30.65
N SER A 280 29.53 21.78 -30.58
CA SER A 280 30.24 20.66 -31.31
C SER A 280 31.69 20.28 -30.91
N PRO A 281 32.30 19.14 -31.40
CA PRO A 281 31.77 17.93 -32.09
C PRO A 281 32.35 16.54 -31.63
N SER A 282 31.88 15.44 -32.26
CA SER A 282 32.41 14.05 -32.25
C SER A 282 33.38 13.74 -33.41
N PRO A 283 34.16 12.62 -33.42
CA PRO A 283 33.81 11.34 -34.13
C PRO A 283 34.31 10.04 -33.40
N SER A 284 33.77 8.80 -33.49
CA SER A 284 33.48 7.83 -34.60
C SER A 284 34.72 7.03 -35.12
N PRO A 285 34.59 5.92 -35.91
CA PRO A 285 34.09 4.59 -35.49
C PRO A 285 34.92 3.39 -36.09
N LYS A 286 34.47 2.14 -35.86
CA LYS A 286 34.57 0.88 -36.68
C LYS A 286 34.43 -0.35 -35.74
N SER A 287 33.96 -1.54 -36.11
CA SER A 287 33.25 -2.07 -37.27
C SER A 287 32.98 -3.57 -36.97
N VAL A 288 31.70 -3.95 -36.92
CA VAL A 288 31.11 -5.13 -37.61
C VAL A 288 31.91 -6.44 -37.65
N VAL A 289 31.34 -7.44 -36.95
CA VAL A 289 31.24 -8.87 -37.33
C VAL A 289 32.48 -9.51 -37.96
N GLN A 290 33.28 -10.15 -37.10
CA GLN A 290 34.19 -11.23 -37.49
C GLN A 290 34.23 -12.26 -36.35
N ALA A 291 34.24 -13.56 -36.71
CA ALA A 291 34.16 -14.73 -35.81
C ALA A 291 32.77 -15.09 -35.23
N LEU A 292 31.78 -15.28 -36.11
CA LEU A 292 30.78 -16.36 -35.92
C LEU A 292 31.26 -17.60 -36.70
N ILE A 293 31.12 -18.78 -36.10
CA ILE A 293 31.38 -20.12 -36.69
C ILE A 293 32.87 -20.49 -36.88
N ALA A 294 33.50 -21.01 -35.83
CA ALA A 294 34.57 -22.01 -35.93
C ALA A 294 34.70 -22.82 -34.61
N ALA A 295 35.08 -24.09 -34.73
CA ALA A 295 35.48 -25.03 -33.67
C ALA A 295 34.41 -25.47 -32.63
N VAL A 296 33.87 -26.67 -32.87
CA VAL A 296 33.50 -27.62 -31.80
C VAL A 296 34.74 -28.47 -31.49
N PRO A 297 35.22 -28.55 -30.24
CA PRO A 297 36.12 -29.60 -29.76
C PRO A 297 35.46 -30.49 -28.68
N PRO A 298 36.07 -31.65 -28.34
CA PRO A 298 35.37 -32.76 -27.67
C PRO A 298 35.42 -32.75 -26.14
N VAL A 299 34.68 -33.71 -25.57
CA VAL A 299 34.55 -34.03 -24.14
C VAL A 299 35.91 -34.26 -23.45
N GLY A 300 36.11 -33.62 -22.29
CA GLY A 300 37.17 -33.88 -21.33
C GLY A 300 36.75 -33.36 -19.94
N PRO A 301 37.11 -34.03 -18.82
CA PRO A 301 36.45 -33.80 -17.54
C PRO A 301 37.04 -32.60 -16.78
N SER A 302 36.16 -31.67 -16.39
CA SER A 302 36.45 -30.64 -15.37
C SER A 302 35.30 -30.62 -14.36
N ALA A 303 35.27 -31.63 -13.49
CA ALA A 303 34.32 -31.69 -12.39
C ALA A 303 34.84 -30.85 -11.20
N SER A 304 34.07 -29.82 -10.82
CA SER A 304 33.95 -29.42 -9.42
C SER A 304 32.45 -29.25 -9.12
N PRO A 305 31.81 -30.20 -8.42
CA PRO A 305 30.41 -30.13 -8.04
C PRO A 305 30.22 -29.31 -6.74
N SER A 306 29.01 -29.43 -6.17
CA SER A 306 28.57 -29.06 -4.83
C SER A 306 28.45 -27.56 -4.45
N ARG A 307 27.19 -27.10 -4.45
CA ARG A 307 26.66 -26.25 -3.36
C ARG A 307 25.36 -26.80 -2.74
N LEU A 308 25.15 -28.10 -2.91
CA LEU A 308 24.34 -28.97 -2.08
C LEU A 308 25.33 -29.94 -1.40
N ASP A 309 25.02 -30.36 -0.17
CA ASP A 309 25.86 -31.18 0.71
C ASP A 309 27.16 -30.51 1.24
N ALA A 310 26.97 -29.64 2.24
CA ALA A 310 27.96 -29.43 3.30
C ALA A 310 27.27 -29.61 4.66
N PRO A 311 27.76 -30.49 5.56
CA PRO A 311 27.24 -30.54 6.92
C PRO A 311 27.58 -29.22 7.64
N PRO A 312 26.69 -28.67 8.49
CA PRO A 312 26.94 -27.42 9.16
C PRO A 312 28.14 -27.54 10.11
N ALA A 313 29.09 -26.62 9.98
CA ALA A 313 30.19 -26.50 10.93
C ALA A 313 29.64 -26.19 12.35
N PRO A 314 30.17 -26.81 13.41
CA PRO A 314 29.65 -26.59 14.75
C PRO A 314 29.99 -25.18 15.27
N SER A 315 29.02 -24.58 15.96
CA SER A 315 29.12 -23.33 16.76
C SER A 315 29.33 -22.00 16.00
N LYS A 316 28.20 -21.38 15.61
CA LYS A 316 27.73 -20.11 16.18
C LYS A 316 26.21 -20.13 16.19
N LEU A 317 25.59 -19.88 17.35
CA LEU A 317 24.13 -19.76 17.45
C LEU A 317 23.65 -18.57 16.61
N TYR A 318 22.80 -18.84 15.62
CA TYR A 318 21.83 -17.86 15.12
C TYR A 318 20.49 -18.23 15.74
N ASP A 319 20.09 -17.50 16.79
CA ASP A 319 18.80 -17.66 17.45
C ASP A 319 18.08 -16.30 17.39
N ASP A 320 17.66 -15.96 16.17
CA ASP A 320 16.85 -14.81 15.81
C ASP A 320 15.43 -15.34 15.54
N THR A 321 14.72 -15.75 16.59
CA THR A 321 13.40 -16.41 16.52
C THR A 321 12.27 -15.40 16.30
N GLY A 322 12.35 -14.68 15.18
CA GLY A 322 11.29 -13.81 14.71
C GLY A 322 10.00 -14.60 14.41
N ALA A 323 8.89 -14.21 15.03
CA ALA A 323 7.57 -14.65 14.66
C ALA A 323 7.04 -13.84 13.47
N LEU A 324 6.60 -14.50 12.41
CA LEU A 324 5.81 -13.88 11.34
C LEU A 324 4.41 -13.58 11.89
N ILE A 325 4.14 -12.30 12.17
CA ILE A 325 2.78 -11.87 12.54
C ILE A 325 2.03 -11.51 11.26
N ILE A 326 0.87 -12.14 11.08
CA ILE A 326 -0.10 -11.80 10.04
C ILE A 326 -1.27 -11.11 10.74
N HIS A 327 -1.52 -9.85 10.40
CA HIS A 327 -2.63 -9.08 10.95
C HIS A 327 -3.67 -8.75 9.88
N ARG A 328 -4.94 -8.93 10.24
CA ARG A 328 -6.10 -8.65 9.40
C ARG A 328 -6.81 -7.42 9.94
N VAL A 329 -6.98 -6.42 9.08
CA VAL A 329 -7.71 -5.18 9.36
C VAL A 329 -8.79 -4.99 8.30
N TYR A 330 -9.88 -4.33 8.66
CA TYR A 330 -10.85 -3.83 7.69
C TYR A 330 -10.67 -2.33 7.56
N HIS A 331 -10.27 -1.87 6.38
CA HIS A 331 -10.11 -0.43 6.10
C HIS A 331 -11.49 0.23 5.91
N LYS A 332 -12.47 -0.53 5.43
CA LYS A 332 -13.87 -0.12 5.21
C LYS A 332 -14.75 -1.36 5.46
N PRO A 333 -16.08 -1.24 5.67
CA PRO A 333 -16.96 -2.40 5.86
C PRO A 333 -16.82 -3.49 4.79
N ASN A 334 -16.50 -3.10 3.55
CA ASN A 334 -16.32 -4.01 2.41
C ASN A 334 -14.87 -4.13 1.90
N SER A 335 -13.87 -3.56 2.58
CA SER A 335 -12.45 -3.61 2.15
C SER A 335 -11.57 -4.34 3.17
N LEU A 336 -10.92 -5.41 2.70
CA LEU A 336 -9.95 -6.20 3.46
C LEU A 336 -8.57 -5.58 3.31
N ALA A 337 -7.84 -5.47 4.43
CA ALA A 337 -6.41 -5.19 4.46
C ALA A 337 -5.70 -6.27 5.28
N CYS A 338 -4.58 -6.78 4.76
CA CYS A 338 -3.76 -7.76 5.45
C CYS A 338 -2.31 -7.28 5.44
N PHE A 339 -1.64 -7.42 6.58
CA PHE A 339 -0.28 -6.96 6.81
C PHE A 339 0.57 -8.09 7.38
N SER A 340 1.84 -8.18 6.99
CA SER A 340 2.81 -9.08 7.59
C SER A 340 4.02 -8.33 8.15
N TRP A 341 4.56 -8.78 9.28
CA TRP A 341 5.84 -8.30 9.79
C TRP A 341 6.53 -9.36 10.66
N LEU A 342 7.82 -9.20 10.91
CA LEU A 342 8.58 -10.02 11.85
C LEU A 342 8.60 -9.36 13.23
N SER A 343 8.30 -10.13 14.27
CA SER A 343 8.31 -9.68 15.67
C SER A 343 9.27 -10.53 16.49
N GLY A 344 10.05 -9.92 17.38
CA GLY A 344 11.08 -10.61 18.18
C GLY A 344 12.48 -10.61 17.54
N LEU A 345 12.68 -9.85 16.45
CA LEU A 345 14.00 -9.53 15.91
C LEU A 345 14.41 -8.11 16.32
N GLY A 346 15.72 -7.81 16.24
CA GLY A 346 16.24 -6.44 16.35
C GLY A 346 15.89 -5.57 15.13
N ASP A 347 16.67 -4.52 14.86
CA ASP A 347 16.55 -3.69 13.65
C ASP A 347 16.98 -4.48 12.38
N VAL A 348 16.13 -5.43 11.98
CA VAL A 348 16.27 -6.24 10.77
C VAL A 348 15.32 -5.67 9.72
N SER A 349 15.83 -5.41 8.51
CA SER A 349 15.01 -4.90 7.40
C SER A 349 13.81 -5.81 7.15
N GLU A 350 12.64 -5.20 6.90
CA GLU A 350 11.36 -5.85 6.68
C GLU A 350 11.42 -6.96 5.61
N LEU A 351 10.44 -7.86 5.64
CA LEU A 351 10.29 -8.90 4.63
C LEU A 351 10.03 -8.23 3.27
N SER A 352 10.82 -8.59 2.26
CA SER A 352 10.57 -8.16 0.89
C SER A 352 9.31 -8.88 0.39
N GLU A 353 8.17 -8.17 0.41
CA GLU A 353 6.91 -8.67 -0.17
C GLU A 353 6.92 -8.59 -1.71
N ASP A 354 7.69 -7.65 -2.28
CA ASP A 354 7.81 -7.42 -3.72
C ASP A 354 8.71 -8.49 -4.40
N GLN A 355 8.30 -8.98 -5.58
CA GLN A 355 9.21 -9.69 -6.49
C GLN A 355 10.21 -8.70 -7.13
N PRO A 356 11.48 -9.13 -7.34
CA PRO A 356 12.39 -8.36 -8.18
C PRO A 356 11.88 -8.31 -9.62
N VAL A 357 11.66 -7.12 -10.14
CA VAL A 357 11.22 -6.91 -11.53
C VAL A 357 12.38 -7.25 -12.47
N SER A 358 12.14 -8.11 -13.46
CA SER A 358 13.18 -8.62 -14.37
C SER A 358 13.68 -7.59 -15.38
N ASP A 359 12.87 -6.58 -15.73
CA ASP A 359 13.30 -5.41 -16.49
C ASP A 359 12.45 -4.18 -16.14
N SER A 360 13.13 -3.05 -15.91
CA SER A 360 12.62 -1.67 -15.89
C SER A 360 11.54 -1.33 -16.94
N VAL A 361 11.54 -1.95 -18.13
CA VAL A 361 10.52 -1.71 -19.15
C VAL A 361 9.14 -2.21 -18.72
N PHE A 362 9.08 -3.30 -17.94
CA PHE A 362 7.83 -3.85 -17.40
C PHE A 362 7.39 -3.16 -16.10
N ASP A 363 8.19 -2.25 -15.52
CA ASP A 363 7.73 -1.43 -14.37
C ASP A 363 6.55 -0.52 -14.73
N LEU A 364 6.36 -0.19 -16.02
CA LEU A 364 5.18 0.51 -16.53
C LEU A 364 3.85 -0.25 -16.28
N GLN A 365 3.91 -1.54 -15.90
CA GLN A 365 2.75 -2.28 -15.40
C GLN A 365 2.21 -1.69 -14.07
N PHE A 366 3.04 -1.02 -13.27
CA PHE A 366 2.70 -0.58 -11.93
C PHE A 366 2.55 0.94 -11.82
N VAL A 367 1.71 1.39 -10.88
CA VAL A 367 1.62 2.81 -10.53
C VAL A 367 2.93 3.25 -9.85
N SER A 368 3.49 4.38 -10.31
CA SER A 368 4.68 5.01 -9.72
C SER A 368 4.55 5.20 -8.21
N SER A 369 5.65 5.02 -7.47
CA SER A 369 5.72 5.33 -6.04
C SER A 369 5.37 6.79 -5.70
N ALA A 370 5.51 7.70 -6.68
CA ALA A 370 5.10 9.10 -6.54
C ALA A 370 3.57 9.30 -6.51
N ILE A 371 2.79 8.30 -6.91
CA ILE A 371 1.31 8.35 -7.02
C ILE A 371 0.64 7.28 -6.15
N SER A 372 1.35 6.19 -5.81
CA SER A 372 0.79 5.04 -5.09
C SER A 372 0.08 5.41 -3.78
N GLY A 373 0.58 6.41 -3.05
CA GLY A 373 0.01 6.91 -1.79
C GLY A 373 -1.40 7.53 -1.90
N ILE A 374 -1.90 7.83 -3.11
CA ILE A 374 -3.29 8.26 -3.35
C ILE A 374 -4.07 7.30 -4.26
N ALA A 375 -3.45 6.21 -4.71
CA ALA A 375 -3.97 5.36 -5.77
C ALA A 375 -4.92 4.24 -5.30
N ASP A 376 -5.30 4.18 -4.02
CA ASP A 376 -6.18 3.14 -3.46
C ASP A 376 -7.47 2.93 -4.26
N LYS A 377 -8.09 3.99 -4.77
CA LYS A 377 -9.30 3.87 -5.60
C LYS A 377 -9.05 3.20 -6.95
N LEU A 378 -7.86 3.33 -7.52
CA LEU A 378 -7.46 2.59 -8.71
C LEU A 378 -7.17 1.12 -8.34
N PHE A 379 -6.51 0.86 -7.22
CA PHE A 379 -6.20 -0.50 -6.76
C PHE A 379 -7.45 -1.30 -6.30
N GLU A 380 -8.50 -0.64 -5.81
CA GLU A 380 -9.81 -1.26 -5.54
C GLU A 380 -10.46 -1.85 -6.82
N VAL A 381 -10.13 -1.32 -8.02
CA VAL A 381 -10.76 -1.73 -9.29
C VAL A 381 -9.80 -2.40 -10.29
N ASP A 382 -8.48 -2.23 -10.13
CA ASP A 382 -7.45 -2.84 -10.96
C ASP A 382 -6.23 -3.22 -10.10
N VAL A 383 -6.34 -4.36 -9.42
CA VAL A 383 -5.34 -4.87 -8.47
C VAL A 383 -3.96 -5.11 -9.10
N SER A 384 -3.90 -5.28 -10.42
CA SER A 384 -2.65 -5.56 -11.15
C SER A 384 -1.76 -4.32 -11.32
N ALA A 385 -2.30 -3.13 -11.03
CA ALA A 385 -1.57 -1.87 -11.07
C ALA A 385 -0.74 -1.62 -9.79
N ASP A 386 -1.01 -2.38 -8.72
CA ASP A 386 -0.32 -2.27 -7.43
C ASP A 386 0.94 -3.15 -7.45
N ARG A 387 2.13 -2.57 -7.23
CA ARG A 387 3.38 -3.35 -7.17
C ARG A 387 3.33 -4.40 -6.05
N LYS A 388 2.65 -4.08 -4.95
CA LYS A 388 2.48 -4.99 -3.80
C LYS A 388 1.55 -6.17 -4.09
N HIS A 389 0.95 -6.27 -5.27
CA HIS A 389 0.08 -7.40 -5.62
C HIS A 389 0.86 -8.69 -5.92
N ALA A 390 2.04 -8.61 -6.54
CA ALA A 390 2.81 -9.80 -6.91
C ALA A 390 3.39 -10.50 -5.67
N GLY A 391 3.24 -11.83 -5.57
CA GLY A 391 3.86 -12.64 -4.52
C GLY A 391 5.21 -13.20 -4.98
N TRP A 392 6.12 -13.49 -4.04
CA TRP A 392 7.49 -13.91 -4.36
C TRP A 392 7.60 -15.19 -5.22
N SER A 393 6.57 -16.04 -5.26
CA SER A 393 6.49 -17.24 -6.10
C SER A 393 5.66 -17.01 -7.38
N PRO A 394 6.06 -17.56 -8.55
CA PRO A 394 5.31 -17.41 -9.81
C PRO A 394 3.82 -17.78 -9.70
N GLY A 395 2.97 -16.91 -10.24
CA GLY A 395 1.51 -17.06 -10.21
C GLY A 395 0.87 -16.99 -8.81
N SER A 396 1.63 -16.57 -7.80
CA SER A 396 1.12 -16.24 -6.47
C SER A 396 0.95 -14.73 -6.30
N THR A 397 0.10 -14.35 -5.35
CA THR A 397 -0.05 -12.96 -4.88
C THR A 397 0.57 -12.83 -3.49
N SER A 398 0.97 -11.61 -3.11
CA SER A 398 1.38 -11.33 -1.74
C SER A 398 0.17 -11.40 -0.78
N LEU A 399 0.41 -11.31 0.52
CA LEU A 399 -0.67 -11.18 1.51
C LEU A 399 -1.50 -9.90 1.26
N PHE A 400 -0.87 -8.81 0.86
CA PHE A 400 -1.53 -7.55 0.53
C PHE A 400 -2.34 -7.68 -0.78
N GLY A 401 -1.77 -8.34 -1.80
CA GLY A 401 -2.44 -8.62 -3.06
C GLY A 401 -3.63 -9.56 -2.94
N PHE A 402 -3.60 -10.51 -2.00
CA PHE A 402 -4.76 -11.32 -1.60
C PHE A 402 -5.90 -10.45 -1.04
N ALA A 403 -5.57 -9.47 -0.19
CA ALA A 403 -6.55 -8.54 0.36
C ALA A 403 -7.18 -7.64 -0.71
N ARG A 404 -6.38 -7.18 -1.68
CA ARG A 404 -6.83 -6.46 -2.89
C ARG A 404 -7.74 -7.33 -3.77
N GLU A 405 -7.34 -8.54 -4.14
CA GLU A 405 -8.16 -9.48 -4.94
C GLU A 405 -9.49 -9.81 -4.23
N THR A 406 -9.46 -10.06 -2.91
CA THR A 406 -10.67 -10.32 -2.12
C THR A 406 -11.64 -9.13 -2.18
N THR A 407 -11.12 -7.91 -2.04
CA THR A 407 -11.92 -6.68 -2.12
C THR A 407 -12.47 -6.46 -3.53
N TYR A 408 -11.64 -6.67 -4.56
CA TYR A 408 -12.03 -6.57 -5.97
C TYR A 408 -13.18 -7.53 -6.32
N TRP A 409 -13.03 -8.82 -6.04
CA TRP A 409 -14.07 -9.82 -6.36
C TRP A 409 -15.33 -9.63 -5.51
N LYS A 410 -15.24 -9.10 -4.28
CA LYS A 410 -16.41 -8.71 -3.49
C LYS A 410 -17.15 -7.54 -4.14
N ALA A 411 -16.43 -6.51 -4.59
CA ALA A 411 -17.03 -5.37 -5.29
C ALA A 411 -17.69 -5.80 -6.62
N VAL A 412 -17.03 -6.68 -7.41
CA VAL A 412 -17.62 -7.24 -8.64
C VAL A 412 -18.92 -8.01 -8.35
N ALA A 413 -19.01 -8.76 -7.25
CA ALA A 413 -20.22 -9.48 -6.86
C ALA A 413 -21.34 -8.56 -6.32
N GLU A 414 -21.00 -7.46 -5.65
CA GLU A 414 -21.96 -6.48 -5.12
C GLU A 414 -22.49 -5.51 -6.19
N THR A 415 -21.76 -5.31 -7.29
CA THR A 415 -22.11 -4.36 -8.34
C THR A 415 -23.03 -4.97 -9.39
N GLY A 416 -24.34 -4.97 -9.11
CA GLY A 416 -25.30 -4.79 -10.20
C GLY A 416 -25.08 -3.41 -10.82
N GLU A 417 -25.03 -3.33 -12.16
CA GLU A 417 -24.64 -2.14 -12.95
C GLU A 417 -25.18 -0.82 -12.38
N LYS A 418 -24.34 -0.13 -11.59
CA LYS A 418 -24.61 1.22 -11.09
C LYS A 418 -23.63 2.18 -11.72
N GLU A 419 -24.06 2.78 -12.83
CA GLU A 419 -23.41 3.97 -13.37
C GLU A 419 -23.39 5.06 -12.29
N ASN A 420 -22.19 5.45 -11.85
CA ASN A 420 -22.04 6.60 -10.97
C ASN A 420 -22.35 7.87 -11.79
N PRO A 421 -23.25 8.76 -11.32
CA PRO A 421 -23.64 9.93 -12.10
C PRO A 421 -22.45 10.86 -12.34
N GLY A 422 -22.08 11.03 -13.61
CA GLY A 422 -21.00 11.91 -14.05
C GLY A 422 -21.44 13.37 -14.08
N TRP A 423 -20.84 14.19 -13.21
CA TRP A 423 -21.04 15.64 -13.24
C TRP A 423 -20.27 16.27 -14.41
N HIS A 424 -20.97 16.99 -15.26
CA HIS A 424 -20.37 17.75 -16.37
C HIS A 424 -20.38 19.25 -16.02
N ARG A 425 -19.26 19.95 -16.18
CA ARG A 425 -19.20 21.42 -16.02
C ARG A 425 -19.48 22.06 -17.37
N VAL A 426 -20.45 22.97 -17.41
CA VAL A 426 -20.92 23.63 -18.66
C VAL A 426 -19.95 24.73 -19.16
N ARG A 427 -18.90 25.07 -18.40
CA ARG A 427 -17.93 26.12 -18.74
C ARG A 427 -16.58 25.53 -19.13
N ASN A 428 -16.28 25.53 -20.43
CA ASN A 428 -14.90 25.46 -20.91
C ASN A 428 -14.31 26.88 -20.93
N ILE A 429 -13.06 27.03 -20.47
CA ILE A 429 -12.31 28.29 -20.56
C ILE A 429 -11.25 28.07 -21.63
N SER A 430 -11.35 28.85 -22.72
CA SER A 430 -10.35 28.81 -23.78
C SER A 430 -9.05 29.40 -23.27
N VAL A 431 -8.02 28.56 -23.13
CA VAL A 431 -6.67 28.95 -22.74
C VAL A 431 -5.77 28.83 -23.97
N ARG A 432 -4.88 29.80 -24.17
CA ARG A 432 -4.01 29.82 -25.35
C ARG A 432 -2.98 28.68 -25.29
N SER A 433 -2.65 28.12 -26.46
CA SER A 433 -1.68 27.02 -26.59
C SER A 433 -0.27 27.37 -26.08
N ASP A 434 0.19 28.59 -26.35
CA ASP A 434 1.49 29.10 -25.89
C ASP A 434 1.59 29.17 -24.36
N PHE A 435 0.53 29.62 -23.68
CA PHE A 435 0.43 29.60 -22.22
C PHE A 435 0.50 28.16 -21.67
N VAL A 436 -0.28 27.23 -22.22
CA VAL A 436 -0.31 25.83 -21.74
C VAL A 436 1.06 25.17 -21.92
N ALA A 437 1.72 25.37 -23.07
CA ALA A 437 3.05 24.83 -23.34
C ALA A 437 4.13 25.42 -22.41
N ALA A 438 4.08 26.74 -22.16
CA ALA A 438 5.02 27.41 -21.25
C ALA A 438 4.87 26.90 -19.79
N ARG A 439 3.63 26.86 -19.28
CA ARG A 439 3.34 26.35 -17.93
C ARG A 439 3.63 24.85 -17.78
N TRP A 440 3.41 24.06 -18.83
CA TRP A 440 3.84 22.66 -18.84
C TRP A 440 5.36 22.55 -18.67
N LYS A 441 6.15 23.30 -19.45
CA LYS A 441 7.61 23.31 -19.33
C LYS A 441 8.07 23.71 -17.93
N GLU A 442 7.55 24.81 -17.39
CA GLU A 442 7.80 25.29 -16.02
C GLU A 442 7.51 24.18 -15.00
N SER A 443 6.33 23.55 -15.05
CA SER A 443 5.96 22.48 -14.13
C SER A 443 6.81 21.21 -14.25
N VAL A 444 7.49 20.98 -15.38
CA VAL A 444 8.39 19.84 -15.61
C VAL A 444 9.80 20.13 -15.11
N GLU A 445 10.29 21.35 -15.33
CA GLU A 445 11.66 21.76 -14.97
C GLU A 445 11.79 22.22 -13.50
N GLU A 446 10.79 22.92 -12.98
CA GLU A 446 10.82 23.61 -11.68
C GLU A 446 9.78 23.09 -10.65
N GLY A 447 8.84 22.25 -11.10
CA GLY A 447 7.77 21.71 -10.24
C GLY A 447 6.79 22.80 -9.81
N LEU A 448 6.84 23.19 -8.53
CA LEU A 448 6.08 24.35 -8.00
C LEU A 448 6.92 25.64 -7.89
N GLY A 449 8.24 25.55 -8.04
CA GLY A 449 9.21 26.62 -7.77
C GLY A 449 9.62 26.70 -6.28
N GLU A 450 10.86 27.09 -6.01
CA GLU A 450 11.38 27.30 -4.64
C GLU A 450 10.71 28.49 -3.93
N ASP A 451 10.15 29.43 -4.69
CA ASP A 451 9.48 30.64 -4.22
C ASP A 451 7.95 30.49 -4.09
N PHE A 452 7.47 29.25 -4.08
CA PHE A 452 6.05 28.91 -3.99
C PHE A 452 5.40 29.46 -2.71
N THR A 453 4.22 30.03 -2.86
CA THR A 453 3.36 30.47 -1.75
C THR A 453 1.91 30.18 -2.08
N ASP A 454 1.06 29.98 -1.07
CA ASP A 454 -0.37 29.70 -1.27
C ASP A 454 -1.06 30.76 -2.16
N ARG A 455 -0.68 32.04 -2.05
CA ARG A 455 -1.23 33.11 -2.91
C ARG A 455 -0.79 32.96 -4.37
N LYS A 456 0.52 32.84 -4.66
CA LYS A 456 1.01 32.57 -6.03
C LYS A 456 0.41 31.29 -6.61
N GLY A 457 0.32 30.24 -5.80
CA GLY A 457 -0.25 28.95 -6.19
C GLY A 457 -1.72 29.06 -6.58
N TYR A 458 -2.50 29.85 -5.83
CA TYR A 458 -3.91 30.16 -6.15
C TYR A 458 -4.03 30.96 -7.45
N ASP A 459 -3.22 32.01 -7.63
CA ASP A 459 -3.24 32.81 -8.87
C ASP A 459 -2.93 31.93 -10.09
N LYS A 460 -1.91 31.05 -10.00
CA LYS A 460 -1.60 30.04 -11.02
C LYS A 460 -2.78 29.09 -11.32
N VAL A 461 -3.57 28.71 -10.32
CA VAL A 461 -4.77 27.86 -10.51
C VAL A 461 -5.90 28.64 -11.17
N VAL A 462 -6.15 29.89 -10.77
CA VAL A 462 -7.20 30.75 -11.35
C VAL A 462 -6.93 31.04 -12.83
N GLU A 463 -5.68 31.24 -13.25
CA GLU A 463 -5.31 31.36 -14.66
C GLU A 463 -5.60 30.08 -15.48
N LEU A 464 -5.45 28.90 -14.86
CA LEU A 464 -5.56 27.61 -15.54
C LEU A 464 -7.01 27.07 -15.63
N ILE A 465 -7.79 27.18 -14.54
CA ILE A 465 -9.15 26.62 -14.43
C ILE A 465 -10.25 27.67 -14.21
N GLY A 466 -9.88 28.95 -14.16
CA GLY A 466 -10.78 30.07 -13.91
C GLY A 466 -11.04 30.35 -12.42
N PRO A 467 -11.71 31.47 -12.11
CA PRO A 467 -12.11 31.80 -10.75
C PRO A 467 -13.08 30.75 -10.21
N THR A 468 -12.97 30.46 -8.93
CA THR A 468 -13.88 29.53 -8.25
C THR A 468 -15.29 30.14 -8.13
N GLU A 469 -16.33 29.30 -8.17
CA GLU A 469 -17.72 29.75 -7.97
C GLU A 469 -18.03 30.07 -6.50
N PHE A 470 -17.06 29.89 -5.59
CA PHE A 470 -17.22 30.06 -4.15
C PHE A 470 -16.36 31.22 -3.65
N THR A 471 -17.00 32.35 -3.34
CA THR A 471 -16.37 33.43 -2.57
C THR A 471 -16.36 33.05 -1.09
N TRP A 472 -15.14 33.01 -0.51
CA TRP A 472 -14.91 32.75 0.90
C TRP A 472 -15.19 33.99 1.75
N ILE A 473 -15.62 33.77 3.00
CA ILE A 473 -15.91 34.85 3.97
C ILE A 473 -14.60 35.47 4.49
N ASP A 474 -13.58 34.62 4.70
CA ASP A 474 -12.19 35.05 4.91
C ASP A 474 -11.44 34.89 3.56
N SER A 475 -10.81 35.96 3.09
CA SER A 475 -10.03 35.94 1.85
C SER A 475 -8.78 35.08 1.97
N GLU A 476 -8.14 35.04 3.15
CA GLU A 476 -6.89 34.30 3.34
C GLU A 476 -7.12 32.79 3.44
N GLU A 477 -8.31 32.35 3.87
CA GLU A 477 -8.71 30.94 3.74
C GLU A 477 -8.80 30.50 2.27
N GLY A 478 -9.19 31.40 1.35
CA GLY A 478 -9.38 31.06 -0.06
C GLY A 478 -8.11 30.67 -0.81
N PHE A 479 -6.96 31.24 -0.43
CA PHE A 479 -5.67 30.94 -1.06
C PHE A 479 -5.11 29.57 -0.67
N LYS A 480 -5.61 28.94 0.42
CA LYS A 480 -4.91 27.81 1.04
C LYS A 480 -4.80 26.59 0.13
N LEU A 481 -3.62 25.95 0.14
CA LEU A 481 -3.24 24.83 -0.73
C LEU A 481 -4.33 23.74 -0.91
N ARG A 482 -5.00 23.37 0.18
CA ARG A 482 -6.07 22.35 0.17
C ARG A 482 -7.26 22.68 -0.76
N HIS A 483 -7.58 23.97 -0.94
CA HIS A 483 -8.67 24.40 -1.81
C HIS A 483 -8.21 24.45 -3.26
N GLN A 484 -6.97 24.88 -3.52
CA GLN A 484 -6.34 24.73 -4.84
C GLN A 484 -6.41 23.28 -5.32
N ILE A 485 -6.03 22.32 -4.46
CA ILE A 485 -6.11 20.88 -4.76
C ILE A 485 -7.56 20.47 -5.05
N ARG A 486 -8.52 20.80 -4.17
CA ARG A 486 -9.95 20.53 -4.39
C ARG A 486 -10.45 21.03 -5.74
N ASP A 487 -10.07 22.26 -6.11
CA ASP A 487 -10.59 22.93 -7.30
C ASP A 487 -9.97 22.36 -8.58
N LEU A 488 -8.69 21.94 -8.54
CA LEU A 488 -8.05 21.16 -9.60
C LEU A 488 -8.69 19.76 -9.75
N LEU A 489 -8.88 19.01 -8.65
CA LEU A 489 -9.56 17.70 -8.67
C LEU A 489 -11.00 17.80 -9.21
N ALA A 490 -11.71 18.88 -8.87
CA ALA A 490 -13.04 19.17 -9.40
C ALA A 490 -12.99 19.48 -10.91
N ALA A 491 -11.99 20.23 -11.39
CA ALA A 491 -11.81 20.49 -12.82
C ALA A 491 -11.52 19.23 -13.63
N LEU A 492 -10.65 18.34 -13.12
CA LEU A 492 -10.33 17.05 -13.75
C LEU A 492 -11.55 16.14 -13.87
N SER A 493 -12.40 16.12 -12.83
CA SER A 493 -13.63 15.35 -12.78
C SER A 493 -14.67 15.80 -13.82
N THR A 494 -14.58 17.06 -14.31
CA THR A 494 -15.57 17.66 -15.22
C THR A 494 -14.98 17.96 -16.62
N SER A 495 -14.04 17.14 -17.09
CA SER A 495 -13.33 17.35 -18.35
C SER A 495 -14.16 16.99 -19.59
N ILE A 496 -13.88 17.68 -20.71
CA ILE A 496 -14.42 17.34 -22.04
C ILE A 496 -13.77 16.09 -22.66
N LEU A 497 -12.61 15.68 -22.15
CA LEU A 497 -11.89 14.53 -22.68
C LEU A 497 -12.59 13.23 -22.29
N PRO A 498 -12.63 12.22 -23.18
CA PRO A 498 -13.05 10.86 -22.83
C PRO A 498 -12.30 10.35 -21.60
N SER A 499 -12.96 9.53 -20.77
CA SER A 499 -12.27 8.93 -19.63
C SER A 499 -11.20 7.96 -20.12
N LEU A 500 -9.98 8.10 -19.61
CA LEU A 500 -8.90 7.11 -19.75
C LEU A 500 -9.29 5.75 -19.16
N GLU A 501 -10.42 5.62 -18.45
CA GLU A 501 -10.96 4.32 -18.09
C GLU A 501 -11.27 3.44 -19.30
N ASN A 502 -11.71 4.04 -20.42
CA ASN A 502 -12.17 3.38 -21.64
C ASN A 502 -11.35 3.81 -22.88
N SER A 503 -10.16 4.37 -22.68
CA SER A 503 -9.29 4.88 -23.76
C SER A 503 -7.81 4.76 -23.40
N SER A 504 -6.92 5.25 -24.27
CA SER A 504 -5.47 5.27 -24.06
C SER A 504 -4.90 6.67 -24.32
N ILE A 505 -3.71 6.94 -23.78
CA ILE A 505 -3.12 8.29 -23.78
C ILE A 505 -2.89 8.78 -25.22
N GLY A 506 -2.33 7.93 -26.09
CA GLY A 506 -2.09 8.25 -27.49
C GLY A 506 -3.35 8.38 -28.33
N LEU A 507 -4.43 7.63 -28.03
CA LEU A 507 -5.71 7.77 -28.74
C LEU A 507 -6.39 9.12 -28.47
N ILE A 508 -6.21 9.67 -27.26
CA ILE A 508 -6.67 11.03 -26.92
C ILE A 508 -5.67 12.07 -27.47
N ALA A 509 -4.38 11.94 -27.16
CA ALA A 509 -3.36 12.92 -27.54
C ALA A 509 -3.21 13.13 -29.05
N TYR A 510 -3.43 12.09 -29.86
CA TYR A 510 -3.31 12.16 -31.31
C TYR A 510 -4.66 12.21 -32.03
N ARG A 511 -5.76 12.54 -31.34
CA ARG A 511 -7.12 12.49 -31.91
C ARG A 511 -7.27 13.32 -33.19
N GLU A 512 -6.66 14.51 -33.25
CA GLU A 512 -6.65 15.39 -34.43
C GLU A 512 -6.02 14.76 -35.70
N LYS A 513 -5.17 13.74 -35.54
CA LYS A 513 -4.56 13.00 -36.66
C LYS A 513 -5.41 11.80 -37.11
N LEU A 514 -6.37 11.38 -36.29
CA LEU A 514 -7.20 10.18 -36.47
C LEU A 514 -8.61 10.51 -36.94
N ASP A 515 -9.09 11.72 -36.64
CA ASP A 515 -10.45 12.18 -36.86
C ASP A 515 -10.42 13.57 -37.54
N PRO A 516 -11.05 13.75 -38.71
CA PRO A 516 -11.08 15.03 -39.40
C PRO A 516 -11.92 16.11 -38.69
N HIS A 517 -12.80 15.73 -37.74
CA HIS A 517 -13.63 16.67 -36.97
C HIS A 517 -13.60 16.31 -35.48
N PRO A 518 -12.42 16.44 -34.82
CA PRO A 518 -12.25 15.96 -33.46
C PRO A 518 -13.06 16.80 -32.45
N PRO A 519 -13.69 16.19 -31.43
CA PRO A 519 -14.53 16.91 -30.46
C PRO A 519 -13.72 17.73 -29.44
N PHE A 520 -12.40 17.62 -29.43
CA PHE A 520 -11.45 18.35 -28.59
C PHE A 520 -10.10 18.42 -29.30
N THR A 521 -9.25 19.36 -28.90
CA THR A 521 -7.93 19.60 -29.51
C THR A 521 -6.79 18.98 -28.71
N PHE A 522 -5.58 18.96 -29.29
CA PHE A 522 -4.35 18.63 -28.56
C PHE A 522 -4.06 19.63 -27.42
N VAL A 523 -4.51 20.88 -27.55
CA VAL A 523 -4.40 21.91 -26.50
C VAL A 523 -5.30 21.56 -25.30
N ASP A 524 -6.51 21.06 -25.55
CA ASP A 524 -7.41 20.57 -24.49
C ASP A 524 -6.80 19.35 -23.77
N PHE A 525 -6.16 18.44 -24.51
CA PHE A 525 -5.39 17.33 -23.94
C PHE A 525 -4.26 17.81 -23.01
N LEU A 526 -3.36 18.67 -23.52
CA LEU A 526 -2.26 19.20 -22.72
C LEU A 526 -2.76 20.00 -21.51
N ARG A 527 -3.87 20.72 -21.64
CA ARG A 527 -4.49 21.44 -20.51
C ARG A 527 -4.99 20.49 -19.44
N GLN A 528 -5.64 19.38 -19.78
CA GLN A 528 -6.04 18.36 -18.79
C GLN A 528 -4.80 17.78 -18.09
N MET A 529 -3.76 17.43 -18.85
CA MET A 529 -2.52 16.89 -18.29
C MET A 529 -1.87 17.92 -17.34
N LEU A 530 -1.83 19.20 -17.71
CA LEU A 530 -1.30 20.28 -16.87
C LEU A 530 -2.08 20.43 -15.56
N VAL A 531 -3.41 20.41 -15.60
CA VAL A 531 -4.26 20.42 -14.39
C VAL A 531 -3.96 19.21 -13.50
N ALA A 532 -3.76 18.03 -14.09
CA ALA A 532 -3.46 16.80 -13.35
C ALA A 532 -2.05 16.83 -12.72
N ARG A 533 -1.07 17.39 -13.44
CA ARG A 533 0.30 17.60 -12.95
C ARG A 533 0.34 18.63 -11.82
N GLU A 534 -0.32 19.77 -11.97
CA GLU A 534 -0.44 20.82 -10.93
C GLU A 534 -1.14 20.29 -9.67
N ALA A 535 -2.12 19.38 -9.82
CA ALA A 535 -2.77 18.69 -8.70
C ALA A 535 -1.82 17.72 -7.99
N MET A 536 -1.13 16.86 -8.76
CA MET A 536 -0.16 15.89 -8.23
C MET A 536 0.97 16.57 -7.43
N LEU A 537 1.56 17.63 -7.99
CA LEU A 537 2.65 18.38 -7.35
C LEU A 537 2.21 19.01 -6.02
N ARG A 538 0.99 19.58 -5.95
CA ARG A 538 0.44 20.15 -4.70
C ARG A 538 0.07 19.09 -3.66
N ILE A 539 -0.39 17.92 -4.11
CA ILE A 539 -0.63 16.77 -3.23
C ILE A 539 0.69 16.28 -2.62
N GLN A 540 1.74 16.18 -3.41
CA GLN A 540 3.09 15.78 -2.95
C GLN A 540 3.74 16.83 -2.05
N HIS A 541 3.41 18.11 -2.20
CA HIS A 541 3.95 19.21 -1.40
C HIS A 541 3.41 19.28 0.05
N THR A 542 2.42 18.46 0.43
CA THR A 542 1.86 18.47 1.79
C THR A 542 1.93 17.11 2.47
N SER A 543 2.07 17.12 3.80
CA SER A 543 2.06 15.91 4.63
C SER A 543 0.70 15.21 4.71
N LYS A 544 -0.35 15.79 4.14
CA LYS A 544 -1.71 15.23 4.19
C LYS A 544 -1.94 14.18 3.12
N GLN A 545 -2.32 12.97 3.54
CA GLN A 545 -2.57 11.84 2.65
C GLN A 545 -4.01 11.78 2.08
N TRP A 546 -4.98 12.48 2.68
CA TRP A 546 -6.40 12.35 2.32
C TRP A 546 -6.98 13.58 1.62
N TYR A 547 -7.64 13.33 0.48
CA TYR A 547 -8.36 14.33 -0.31
C TYR A 547 -9.70 13.76 -0.81
N GLY A 548 -10.80 14.43 -0.48
CA GLY A 548 -12.08 14.17 -1.14
C GLY A 548 -12.04 14.54 -2.62
N GLY A 549 -12.59 13.66 -3.48
CA GLY A 549 -12.69 13.90 -4.93
C GLY A 549 -11.65 13.17 -5.80
N VAL A 550 -10.73 12.40 -5.21
CA VAL A 550 -9.81 11.53 -5.96
C VAL A 550 -10.57 10.30 -6.48
N THR A 551 -10.97 10.34 -7.75
CA THR A 551 -11.67 9.25 -8.45
C THR A 551 -10.72 8.44 -9.34
N VAL A 552 -11.16 7.26 -9.81
CA VAL A 552 -10.37 6.42 -10.75
C VAL A 552 -10.00 7.20 -12.01
N ARG A 553 -10.95 7.94 -12.61
CA ARG A 553 -10.68 8.85 -13.73
C ARG A 553 -9.56 9.84 -13.41
N VAL A 554 -9.67 10.55 -12.28
CA VAL A 554 -8.69 11.57 -11.87
C VAL A 554 -7.31 10.96 -11.63
N LEU A 555 -7.23 9.75 -11.05
CA LEU A 555 -5.98 9.02 -10.89
C LEU A 555 -5.35 8.63 -12.24
N LEU A 556 -6.14 8.20 -13.23
CA LEU A 556 -5.62 7.90 -14.56
C LEU A 556 -5.14 9.16 -15.29
N ASP A 557 -5.82 10.31 -15.13
CA ASP A 557 -5.36 11.60 -15.65
C ASP A 557 -4.02 12.04 -14.99
N ILE A 558 -3.87 11.83 -13.67
CA ILE A 558 -2.61 12.08 -12.93
C ILE A 558 -1.48 11.16 -13.42
N VAL A 559 -1.74 9.86 -13.56
CA VAL A 559 -0.77 8.88 -14.10
C VAL A 559 -0.38 9.23 -15.53
N ALA A 560 -1.33 9.63 -16.38
CA ALA A 560 -1.05 10.04 -17.75
C ALA A 560 -0.17 11.30 -17.82
N ALA A 561 -0.44 12.29 -16.97
CA ALA A 561 0.36 13.51 -16.89
C ALA A 561 1.78 13.24 -16.37
N ASP A 562 1.93 12.34 -15.40
CA ASP A 562 3.24 11.91 -14.87
C ASP A 562 4.06 11.15 -15.93
N LEU A 563 3.44 10.19 -16.63
CA LEU A 563 4.08 9.48 -17.75
C LEU A 563 4.48 10.43 -18.88
N TRP A 564 3.58 11.35 -19.29
CA TRP A 564 3.89 12.34 -20.33
C TRP A 564 5.04 13.25 -19.90
N ALA A 565 5.07 13.71 -18.65
CA ALA A 565 6.12 14.59 -18.14
C ALA A 565 7.50 13.93 -18.08
N ARG A 566 7.56 12.64 -17.72
CA ARG A 566 8.82 11.87 -17.67
C ARG A 566 9.34 11.51 -19.05
N ASN A 567 8.43 11.23 -19.99
CA ASN A 567 8.78 10.51 -21.21
C ASN A 567 8.64 11.32 -22.51
N MET A 568 7.97 12.49 -22.49
CA MET A 568 7.72 13.31 -23.69
C MET A 568 8.38 14.69 -23.57
N HIS A 569 9.50 14.88 -24.26
CA HIS A 569 10.27 16.13 -24.22
C HIS A 569 9.74 17.14 -25.25
N ILE A 570 9.69 18.42 -24.87
CA ILE A 570 9.34 19.52 -25.78
C ILE A 570 10.52 19.80 -26.73
N LYS A 571 10.25 19.79 -28.04
CA LYS A 571 11.13 20.35 -29.07
C LYS A 571 10.68 21.76 -29.48
N LEU A 572 11.42 22.40 -30.39
CA LEU A 572 10.95 23.62 -31.07
C LEU A 572 9.54 23.40 -31.64
N ASP A 573 8.77 24.48 -31.69
CA ASP A 573 7.36 24.53 -32.11
C ASP A 573 6.38 23.74 -31.22
N SER A 574 6.70 23.54 -29.93
CA SER A 574 5.88 22.81 -28.95
C SER A 574 5.55 21.37 -29.33
N MET A 575 6.34 20.77 -30.23
CA MET A 575 6.17 19.38 -30.63
C MET A 575 6.80 18.45 -29.59
N TYR A 576 6.00 17.52 -29.06
CA TYR A 576 6.43 16.53 -28.06
C TYR A 576 6.99 15.28 -28.73
N GLU A 577 8.19 14.84 -28.34
CA GLU A 577 8.79 13.58 -28.78
C GLU A 577 9.46 12.85 -27.61
N ALA A 578 9.37 11.52 -27.60
CA ALA A 578 10.11 10.69 -26.66
C ALA A 578 11.62 10.67 -26.95
N PRO A 579 12.50 10.70 -25.92
CA PRO A 579 13.95 10.53 -26.07
C PRO A 579 14.33 9.31 -26.88
N LYS A 580 15.43 9.38 -27.63
CA LYS A 580 15.85 8.28 -28.51
C LYS A 580 16.25 7.04 -27.69
N GLU A 581 16.84 7.28 -26.53
CA GLU A 581 17.32 6.34 -25.54
C GLU A 581 16.15 5.53 -24.97
N LEU A 582 15.07 6.21 -24.56
CA LEU A 582 13.83 5.58 -24.12
C LEU A 582 13.22 4.72 -25.24
N ARG A 583 13.11 5.24 -26.47
CA ARG A 583 12.58 4.46 -27.60
C ARG A 583 13.40 3.21 -27.89
N HIS A 584 14.72 3.29 -27.76
CA HIS A 584 15.60 2.12 -27.89
C HIS A 584 15.37 1.12 -26.76
N GLN A 585 15.34 1.56 -25.50
CA GLN A 585 15.07 0.71 -24.34
C GLN A 585 13.72 -0.02 -24.46
N GLN A 586 12.68 0.69 -24.89
CA GLN A 586 11.35 0.12 -25.14
C GLN A 586 11.36 -0.92 -26.27
N LEU A 587 12.07 -0.69 -27.37
CA LEU A 587 12.22 -1.67 -28.47
C LEU A 587 13.06 -2.89 -28.04
N ASP A 588 14.16 -2.68 -27.32
CA ASP A 588 15.02 -3.74 -26.81
C ASP A 588 14.27 -4.61 -25.76
N GLY A 589 13.36 -4.01 -24.98
CA GLY A 589 12.42 -4.72 -24.10
C GLY A 589 11.42 -5.62 -24.85
N MET A 590 10.93 -5.19 -26.02
CA MET A 590 10.10 -6.06 -26.88
C MET A 590 10.91 -7.24 -27.44
N ILE A 591 12.16 -7.01 -27.86
CA ILE A 591 13.05 -8.07 -28.35
C ILE A 591 13.31 -9.07 -27.22
N ARG A 592 13.61 -8.61 -26.00
CA ARG A 592 13.78 -9.50 -24.85
C ARG A 592 12.51 -10.29 -24.53
N PHE A 593 11.33 -9.68 -24.60
CA PHE A 593 10.08 -10.39 -24.43
C PHE A 593 9.91 -11.52 -25.46
N VAL A 594 10.16 -11.24 -26.74
CA VAL A 594 10.13 -12.25 -27.81
C VAL A 594 11.08 -13.41 -27.50
N ASP A 595 12.32 -13.09 -27.11
CA ASP A 595 13.39 -14.07 -26.94
C ASP A 595 13.19 -14.92 -25.67
N GLU A 596 12.80 -14.33 -24.54
CA GLU A 596 12.52 -15.06 -23.30
C GLU A 596 11.22 -15.88 -23.39
N MET A 597 10.14 -15.27 -23.88
CA MET A 597 8.84 -15.93 -24.01
C MET A 597 8.73 -16.82 -25.26
N HIS A 598 9.79 -16.93 -26.07
CA HIS A 598 9.82 -17.72 -27.32
C HIS A 598 8.60 -17.46 -28.22
N TRP A 599 8.18 -16.19 -28.30
CA TRP A 599 6.86 -15.83 -28.82
C TRP A 599 6.77 -16.05 -30.35
N PRO A 600 5.63 -16.56 -30.89
CA PRO A 600 5.48 -16.78 -32.33
C PRO A 600 5.74 -15.54 -33.19
N TYR A 601 6.24 -15.75 -34.41
CA TYR A 601 6.65 -14.68 -35.34
C TYR A 601 7.81 -13.80 -34.83
N ALA A 602 8.59 -14.32 -33.87
CA ALA A 602 9.77 -13.68 -33.29
C ALA A 602 10.67 -12.92 -34.28
N ASN A 603 10.94 -13.54 -35.44
CA ASN A 603 11.84 -12.97 -36.45
C ASN A 603 11.26 -11.72 -37.11
N GLU A 604 9.97 -11.71 -37.47
CA GLU A 604 9.29 -10.54 -38.04
C GLU A 604 9.37 -9.34 -37.08
N ILE A 605 9.11 -9.60 -35.80
CA ILE A 605 9.10 -8.58 -34.74
C ILE A 605 10.52 -8.05 -34.49
N ARG A 606 11.52 -8.94 -34.43
CA ARG A 606 12.93 -8.55 -34.26
C ARG A 606 13.44 -7.75 -35.45
N GLU A 607 13.06 -8.09 -36.67
CA GLU A 607 13.42 -7.33 -37.88
C GLU A 607 12.74 -5.95 -37.91
N ALA A 608 11.44 -5.88 -37.60
CA ALA A 608 10.70 -4.63 -37.51
C ALA A 608 11.27 -3.70 -36.43
N ALA A 609 11.50 -4.20 -35.21
CA ALA A 609 12.12 -3.43 -34.13
C ALA A 609 13.52 -2.91 -34.50
N ASN A 610 14.36 -3.74 -35.13
CA ASN A 610 15.68 -3.32 -35.63
C ASN A 610 15.62 -2.36 -36.83
N SER A 611 14.53 -2.38 -37.61
CA SER A 611 14.27 -1.38 -38.65
C SER A 611 13.93 -0.03 -38.03
N LEU A 612 12.96 -0.01 -37.10
CA LEU A 612 12.54 1.20 -36.37
C LEU A 612 13.69 1.85 -35.59
N ARG A 613 14.57 1.04 -34.98
CA ARG A 613 15.78 1.52 -34.28
C ARG A 613 16.79 2.23 -35.21
N ARG A 614 16.76 1.96 -36.52
CA ARG A 614 17.62 2.58 -37.54
C ARG A 614 16.95 3.74 -38.28
N ALA A 615 15.63 3.79 -38.32
CA ALA A 615 14.86 4.81 -39.04
C ALA A 615 14.88 6.19 -38.34
N GLN A 616 14.65 7.25 -39.10
CA GLN A 616 14.48 8.60 -38.55
C GLN A 616 13.01 8.83 -38.14
N THR A 617 12.76 9.54 -37.04
CA THR A 617 11.42 9.69 -36.45
C THR A 617 10.35 10.26 -37.40
N ARG A 618 10.75 10.95 -38.49
CA ARG A 618 9.84 11.61 -39.44
C ARG A 618 9.34 10.69 -40.57
N ASP A 619 10.01 9.57 -40.82
CA ASP A 619 9.76 8.73 -42.01
C ASP A 619 8.82 7.54 -41.75
N ILE A 620 8.26 7.42 -40.53
CA ILE A 620 7.62 6.19 -40.06
C ILE A 620 6.12 6.39 -39.79
N GLY A 621 5.28 5.77 -40.61
CA GLY A 621 3.85 5.57 -40.31
C GLY A 621 3.67 4.49 -39.23
N VAL A 622 3.75 4.89 -37.96
CA VAL A 622 3.62 4.01 -36.79
C VAL A 622 2.16 3.94 -36.33
N SER A 623 1.71 2.77 -35.83
CA SER A 623 0.39 2.64 -35.18
C SER A 623 0.34 3.44 -33.87
N VAL A 624 -0.85 3.89 -33.44
CA VAL A 624 -0.98 4.66 -32.18
C VAL A 624 -0.40 3.88 -31.00
N HIS A 625 -0.74 2.60 -30.86
CA HIS A 625 -0.26 1.76 -29.76
C HIS A 625 1.24 1.54 -29.75
N LEU A 626 1.87 1.37 -30.92
CA LEU A 626 3.32 1.28 -31.00
C LEU A 626 3.99 2.64 -30.71
N SER A 627 3.35 3.76 -31.07
CA SER A 627 3.80 5.10 -30.65
C SER A 627 3.70 5.28 -29.13
N GLU A 628 2.65 4.75 -28.49
CA GLU A 628 2.51 4.77 -27.02
C GLU A 628 3.61 3.95 -26.33
N TRP A 629 3.87 2.73 -26.83
CA TRP A 629 4.89 1.83 -26.28
C TRP A 629 6.30 2.43 -26.39
N ILE A 630 6.75 2.82 -27.59
CA ILE A 630 8.11 3.36 -27.75
C ILE A 630 8.29 4.68 -26.98
N SER A 631 7.19 5.40 -26.69
CA SER A 631 7.19 6.63 -25.91
C SER A 631 6.96 6.39 -24.41
N GLY A 632 6.80 5.15 -23.95
CA GLY A 632 6.59 4.82 -22.54
C GLY A 632 5.32 5.42 -21.91
N ILE A 633 4.32 5.83 -22.70
CA ILE A 633 3.08 6.48 -22.22
C ILE A 633 1.92 5.49 -22.14
N ILE A 634 2.14 4.35 -21.48
CA ILE A 634 1.15 3.29 -21.29
C ILE A 634 0.62 3.29 -19.87
N LEU A 635 -0.70 3.19 -19.73
CA LEU A 635 -1.37 3.13 -18.44
C LEU A 635 -1.08 1.80 -17.73
N PRO A 636 -0.85 1.81 -16.41
CA PRO A 636 -0.56 0.62 -15.61
C PRO A 636 -1.79 -0.26 -15.41
N GLY A 637 -1.59 -1.36 -14.70
CA GLY A 637 -2.61 -2.36 -14.41
C GLY A 637 -2.94 -3.19 -15.64
N ALA A 638 -4.21 -3.54 -15.80
CA ALA A 638 -4.66 -4.44 -16.84
C ALA A 638 -4.59 -3.80 -18.25
N ARG A 639 -4.47 -2.47 -18.35
CA ARG A 639 -4.25 -1.79 -19.65
C ARG A 639 -2.86 -2.06 -20.23
N PHE A 640 -1.86 -2.25 -19.37
CA PHE A 640 -0.47 -2.44 -19.78
C PHE A 640 -0.33 -3.62 -20.77
N GLN A 641 -0.93 -4.77 -20.44
CA GLN A 641 -0.77 -6.00 -21.24
C GLN A 641 -1.46 -5.90 -22.60
N LEU A 642 -2.59 -5.19 -22.71
CA LEU A 642 -3.25 -4.95 -24.01
C LEU A 642 -2.53 -3.91 -24.86
N SER A 643 -2.11 -2.78 -24.28
CA SER A 643 -1.35 -1.77 -25.03
C SER A 643 -0.02 -2.34 -25.53
N PHE A 644 0.66 -3.16 -24.71
CA PHE A 644 1.83 -3.93 -25.12
C PHE A 644 1.50 -4.89 -26.28
N LEU A 645 0.48 -5.75 -26.14
CA LEU A 645 0.08 -6.67 -27.21
C LEU A 645 -0.27 -5.95 -28.52
N ALA A 646 -1.00 -4.83 -28.46
CA ALA A 646 -1.39 -4.08 -29.65
C ALA A 646 -0.17 -3.43 -30.35
N ALA A 647 0.76 -2.87 -29.59
CA ALA A 647 2.04 -2.39 -30.10
C ALA A 647 2.84 -3.53 -30.76
N PHE A 648 2.94 -4.66 -30.06
CA PHE A 648 3.67 -5.87 -30.45
C PHE A 648 3.12 -6.52 -31.71
N TYR A 649 1.81 -6.74 -31.80
CA TYR A 649 1.13 -7.26 -32.98
C TYR A 649 1.33 -6.35 -34.19
N SER A 650 1.41 -5.02 -33.97
CA SER A 650 1.66 -4.10 -35.08
C SER A 650 3.07 -4.19 -35.67
N LEU A 651 4.04 -4.82 -34.99
CA LEU A 651 5.39 -5.06 -35.53
C LEU A 651 5.46 -6.26 -36.49
N SER A 652 4.57 -7.25 -36.38
CA SER A 652 4.52 -8.40 -37.29
C SER A 652 3.50 -8.16 -38.40
N PRO A 653 3.90 -8.17 -39.70
CA PRO A 653 2.95 -8.12 -40.81
C PRO A 653 1.91 -9.25 -40.74
N THR A 654 2.32 -10.45 -40.32
CA THR A 654 1.43 -11.62 -40.19
C THR A 654 0.38 -11.38 -39.10
N LEU A 655 0.78 -11.03 -37.87
CA LEU A 655 -0.13 -10.77 -36.77
C LEU A 655 -1.01 -9.53 -37.01
N ARG A 656 -0.49 -8.49 -37.66
CA ARG A 656 -1.26 -7.28 -38.03
C ARG A 656 -2.42 -7.61 -38.98
N SER A 657 -2.27 -8.61 -39.85
CA SER A 657 -3.33 -9.04 -40.77
C SER A 657 -4.47 -9.83 -40.10
N SER A 658 -4.23 -10.32 -38.88
CA SER A 658 -5.20 -11.06 -38.07
C SER A 658 -5.29 -10.43 -36.67
N PRO A 659 -5.91 -9.23 -36.56
CA PRO A 659 -6.02 -8.53 -35.28
C PRO A 659 -6.83 -9.35 -34.26
N LEU A 660 -6.57 -9.12 -32.98
CA LEU A 660 -7.33 -9.71 -31.89
C LEU A 660 -8.74 -9.11 -31.87
N THR A 661 -9.71 -9.80 -32.47
CA THR A 661 -11.09 -9.32 -32.68
C THR A 661 -12.03 -9.51 -31.49
N SER A 662 -11.53 -9.98 -30.35
CA SER A 662 -12.35 -10.44 -29.24
C SER A 662 -12.18 -9.62 -27.96
N ASP A 663 -13.27 -9.01 -27.50
CA ASP A 663 -13.34 -8.28 -26.24
C ASP A 663 -13.25 -9.24 -25.04
N VAL A 664 -12.38 -8.92 -24.08
CA VAL A 664 -12.21 -9.64 -22.81
C VAL A 664 -12.54 -8.73 -21.64
N GLN A 665 -13.01 -9.30 -20.53
CA GLN A 665 -13.16 -8.59 -19.26
C GLN A 665 -11.78 -8.30 -18.66
N LEU A 666 -11.16 -7.23 -19.14
CA LEU A 666 -9.76 -6.91 -18.94
C LEU A 666 -9.35 -6.94 -17.45
N ARG A 667 -10.14 -6.28 -16.58
CA ARG A 667 -9.87 -6.21 -15.14
C ARG A 667 -10.09 -7.53 -14.40
N HIS A 668 -10.80 -8.51 -14.99
CA HIS A 668 -10.93 -9.86 -14.41
C HIS A 668 -9.67 -10.71 -14.68
N GLY A 669 -8.99 -10.47 -15.82
CA GLY A 669 -7.70 -11.09 -16.12
C GLY A 669 -7.73 -12.59 -16.42
N ASP A 670 -8.91 -13.20 -16.62
CA ASP A 670 -9.07 -14.65 -16.86
C ASP A 670 -9.10 -15.01 -18.35
N TYR A 671 -8.02 -14.66 -19.06
CA TYR A 671 -7.88 -14.86 -20.50
C TYR A 671 -6.45 -15.24 -20.91
N GLY A 672 -6.30 -15.67 -22.17
CA GLY A 672 -5.01 -15.96 -22.79
C GLY A 672 -5.07 -15.94 -24.32
N ILE A 673 -3.93 -16.23 -24.95
CA ILE A 673 -3.76 -16.37 -26.40
C ILE A 673 -3.28 -17.78 -26.70
N VAL A 674 -3.98 -18.47 -27.61
CA VAL A 674 -3.64 -19.83 -28.06
C VAL A 674 -3.16 -19.78 -29.50
N TYR A 675 -1.91 -20.22 -29.74
CA TYR A 675 -1.31 -20.49 -31.05
C TYR A 675 -1.26 -22.01 -31.32
N PRO A 676 -0.89 -22.48 -32.52
CA PRO A 676 -0.92 -23.92 -32.81
C PRO A 676 0.07 -24.74 -31.97
N GLU A 677 1.25 -24.19 -31.66
CA GLU A 677 2.33 -24.89 -30.95
C GLU A 677 2.53 -24.46 -29.49
N SER A 678 2.00 -23.29 -29.09
CA SER A 678 2.14 -22.76 -27.73
C SER A 678 0.89 -21.98 -27.28
N SER A 679 0.70 -21.85 -25.97
CA SER A 679 -0.30 -20.97 -25.37
C SER A 679 0.33 -20.01 -24.35
N TYR A 680 -0.29 -18.84 -24.18
CA TYR A 680 0.17 -17.78 -23.29
C TYR A 680 -1.01 -17.28 -22.46
N TRP A 681 -0.85 -17.21 -21.14
CA TRP A 681 -1.94 -16.93 -20.22
C TRP A 681 -1.65 -15.69 -19.40
N HIS A 682 -2.64 -14.83 -19.23
CA HIS A 682 -2.51 -13.68 -18.35
C HIS A 682 -2.29 -14.16 -16.90
N PHE A 683 -1.40 -13.52 -16.15
CA PHE A 683 -0.93 -14.02 -14.86
C PHE A 683 -2.04 -14.18 -13.78
N ARG A 684 -3.15 -13.42 -13.90
CA ARG A 684 -4.33 -13.55 -13.01
C ARG A 684 -5.35 -14.61 -13.45
N SER A 685 -5.18 -15.20 -14.63
CA SER A 685 -6.07 -16.26 -15.12
C SER A 685 -5.89 -17.54 -14.31
N VAL A 686 -6.96 -18.34 -14.18
CA VAL A 686 -6.93 -19.61 -13.45
C VAL A 686 -5.85 -20.53 -14.01
N LEU A 687 -5.67 -20.53 -15.34
CA LEU A 687 -4.66 -21.36 -16.01
C LEU A 687 -3.25 -20.78 -15.89
N GLY A 688 -3.07 -19.46 -15.98
CA GLY A 688 -1.80 -18.79 -15.73
C GLY A 688 -1.28 -19.03 -14.32
N LYS A 689 -2.13 -18.83 -13.30
CA LYS A 689 -1.82 -19.12 -11.89
C LYS A 689 -1.43 -20.59 -11.65
N VAL A 690 -2.13 -21.53 -12.30
CA VAL A 690 -1.86 -22.97 -12.16
C VAL A 690 -0.56 -23.39 -12.86
N LEU A 691 -0.24 -22.84 -14.04
CA LEU A 691 0.94 -23.23 -14.83
C LEU A 691 2.22 -22.47 -14.47
N ALA A 692 2.13 -21.28 -13.85
CA ALA A 692 3.29 -20.45 -13.52
C ALA A 692 4.45 -21.17 -12.79
N PRO A 693 4.23 -22.13 -11.86
CA PRO A 693 5.32 -22.88 -11.24
C PRO A 693 6.27 -23.59 -12.21
N LEU A 694 5.83 -23.90 -13.43
CA LEU A 694 6.71 -24.49 -14.46
C LEU A 694 7.93 -23.63 -14.79
N SER A 695 7.88 -22.32 -14.51
CA SER A 695 9.00 -21.39 -14.67
C SER A 695 10.12 -21.55 -13.63
N LEU A 696 9.90 -22.30 -12.54
CA LEU A 696 10.88 -22.52 -11.47
C LEU A 696 11.91 -23.63 -11.76
N ARG A 697 11.88 -24.29 -12.92
CA ARG A 697 12.79 -25.40 -13.25
C ARG A 697 14.18 -24.93 -13.66
N SER A 698 15.19 -25.71 -13.27
CA SER A 698 16.61 -25.47 -13.54
C SER A 698 16.98 -25.61 -15.03
N GLU A 699 18.00 -24.87 -15.46
CA GLU A 699 18.51 -24.74 -16.84
C GLU A 699 18.93 -26.07 -17.51
N THR A 700 19.05 -27.15 -16.73
CA THR A 700 19.45 -28.49 -17.21
C THR A 700 18.32 -29.29 -17.86
N GLU A 701 17.07 -28.86 -17.72
CA GLU A 701 15.92 -29.45 -18.43
C GLU A 701 15.35 -28.45 -19.46
N ASN A 702 14.98 -28.93 -20.65
CA ASN A 702 14.47 -28.12 -21.78
C ASN A 702 13.06 -27.55 -21.54
N VAL A 703 12.86 -26.80 -20.47
CA VAL A 703 11.56 -26.24 -20.06
C VAL A 703 11.47 -24.78 -20.49
N ARG A 704 10.50 -24.52 -21.38
CA ARG A 704 10.39 -23.24 -22.09
C ARG A 704 9.68 -22.14 -21.30
N THR A 705 8.77 -22.51 -20.38
CA THR A 705 7.84 -21.57 -19.74
C THR A 705 8.53 -20.53 -18.86
N LYS A 706 8.19 -19.25 -19.07
CA LYS A 706 8.63 -18.08 -18.30
C LYS A 706 7.42 -17.27 -17.80
N CYS A 707 7.70 -16.29 -16.94
CA CYS A 707 6.75 -15.31 -16.44
C CYS A 707 7.34 -13.91 -16.67
N LEU A 708 6.74 -13.11 -17.57
CA LEU A 708 7.27 -11.81 -17.98
C LEU A 708 6.15 -10.86 -18.40
N GLY A 709 6.20 -9.59 -17.99
CA GLY A 709 5.25 -8.56 -18.43
C GLY A 709 3.75 -8.88 -18.20
N GLY A 710 3.43 -9.64 -17.15
CA GLY A 710 2.07 -10.12 -16.87
C GLY A 710 1.63 -11.37 -17.64
N TRP A 711 2.53 -12.03 -18.38
CA TRP A 711 2.26 -13.23 -19.16
C TRP A 711 2.97 -14.47 -18.61
N VAL A 712 2.29 -15.61 -18.68
CA VAL A 712 2.81 -16.95 -18.36
C VAL A 712 2.85 -17.77 -19.65
N GLY A 713 4.04 -18.15 -20.11
CA GLY A 713 4.20 -18.91 -21.35
C GLY A 713 5.66 -19.01 -21.81
N PRO A 714 5.96 -19.79 -22.87
CA PRO A 714 5.04 -20.65 -23.59
C PRO A 714 4.59 -21.83 -22.73
N CYS A 715 3.29 -22.07 -22.73
CA CYS A 715 2.64 -23.24 -22.15
C CYS A 715 2.26 -24.24 -23.27
N PRO A 716 1.98 -25.52 -22.95
CA PRO A 716 1.45 -26.46 -23.92
C PRO A 716 0.20 -25.91 -24.61
N SER A 717 0.09 -26.05 -25.93
CA SER A 717 -1.09 -25.57 -26.65
C SER A 717 -2.26 -26.56 -26.56
N PRO A 718 -3.48 -26.11 -26.20
CA PRO A 718 -4.69 -26.87 -26.41
C PRO A 718 -5.04 -26.91 -27.90
N SER A 719 -5.31 -28.10 -28.44
CA SER A 719 -5.59 -28.30 -29.87
C SER A 719 -6.88 -27.61 -30.33
N LEU A 720 -6.76 -26.36 -30.78
CA LEU A 720 -7.85 -25.57 -31.35
C LEU A 720 -7.61 -25.37 -32.86
N PRO A 721 -8.39 -26.01 -33.76
CA PRO A 721 -8.19 -25.90 -35.21
C PRO A 721 -8.31 -24.48 -35.80
N GLN A 722 -8.82 -23.53 -35.01
CA GLN A 722 -9.03 -22.13 -35.38
C GLN A 722 -7.82 -21.23 -35.04
N SER A 723 -6.78 -21.76 -34.40
CA SER A 723 -5.70 -20.99 -33.75
C SER A 723 -4.53 -20.55 -34.65
N THR A 724 -4.69 -20.54 -35.98
CA THR A 724 -3.59 -20.39 -36.97
C THR A 724 -2.63 -19.22 -36.69
N PHE A 725 -3.15 -18.06 -36.30
CA PHE A 725 -2.37 -16.84 -36.04
C PHE A 725 -2.43 -16.36 -34.57
N GLY A 726 -2.89 -17.23 -33.67
CA GLY A 726 -3.22 -16.86 -32.30
C GLY A 726 -4.68 -16.43 -32.16
N ILE A 727 -5.40 -16.99 -31.19
CA ILE A 727 -6.77 -16.57 -30.85
C ILE A 727 -6.87 -16.20 -29.37
N VAL A 728 -7.61 -15.13 -29.07
CA VAL A 728 -7.95 -14.77 -27.68
C VAL A 728 -8.98 -15.76 -27.15
N VAL A 729 -8.73 -16.27 -25.95
CA VAL A 729 -9.59 -17.21 -25.24
C VAL A 729 -9.93 -16.63 -23.88
N SER A 730 -11.22 -16.51 -23.59
CA SER A 730 -11.72 -16.26 -22.24
C SER A 730 -11.92 -17.59 -21.52
N LEU A 731 -11.64 -17.65 -20.22
CA LEU A 731 -11.83 -18.84 -19.41
C LEU A 731 -13.13 -18.75 -18.61
N SER A 732 -13.86 -19.86 -18.58
CA SER A 732 -15.08 -20.01 -17.79
C SER A 732 -14.72 -20.55 -16.42
N SER A 733 -14.28 -19.68 -15.53
CA SER A 733 -14.11 -19.99 -14.10
C SER A 733 -14.81 -18.95 -13.24
N HIS A 734 -15.24 -19.33 -12.03
CA HIS A 734 -15.81 -18.40 -11.07
C HIS A 734 -14.77 -18.03 -10.00
N PRO A 735 -14.85 -16.84 -9.39
CA PRO A 735 -14.03 -16.52 -8.22
C PRO A 735 -14.30 -17.53 -7.10
N SER A 736 -13.32 -17.71 -6.21
CA SER A 736 -13.49 -18.55 -5.02
C SER A 736 -14.67 -18.01 -4.19
N PRO A 737 -15.64 -18.85 -3.78
CA PRO A 737 -16.74 -18.39 -2.95
C PRO A 737 -16.21 -17.82 -1.64
N PHE A 738 -16.69 -16.63 -1.29
CA PHE A 738 -16.34 -15.98 -0.04
C PHE A 738 -17.09 -16.62 1.13
N VAL A 739 -16.35 -17.11 2.11
CA VAL A 739 -16.93 -17.36 3.44
C VAL A 739 -17.14 -16.00 4.10
N SER A 740 -18.39 -15.58 4.23
CA SER A 740 -18.73 -14.34 4.94
C SER A 740 -18.44 -14.53 6.43
N LEU A 741 -17.48 -13.79 6.97
CA LEU A 741 -17.01 -13.96 8.36
C LEU A 741 -18.09 -13.70 9.42
N GLU A 742 -19.23 -13.10 9.06
CA GLU A 742 -20.33 -12.89 10.00
C GLU A 742 -20.95 -14.21 10.50
N SER A 743 -20.77 -15.34 9.79
CA SER A 743 -21.27 -16.64 10.24
C SER A 743 -20.61 -17.17 11.52
N ASP A 744 -19.40 -16.73 11.84
CA ASP A 744 -18.70 -17.11 13.09
C ASP A 744 -19.37 -16.52 14.35
N SER A 745 -20.31 -15.58 14.18
CA SER A 745 -21.17 -15.12 15.28
C SER A 745 -22.24 -16.14 15.71
N SER A 746 -22.46 -17.21 14.92
CA SER A 746 -23.53 -18.17 15.17
C SER A 746 -23.14 -19.61 14.83
N LYS A 747 -22.68 -20.34 15.86
CA LYS A 747 -22.49 -21.81 15.90
C LYS A 747 -21.40 -22.39 15.00
N SER A 748 -20.15 -22.10 15.33
CA SER A 748 -19.07 -23.08 15.23
C SER A 748 -18.33 -23.12 16.57
N ASN A 749 -17.71 -24.27 16.90
CA ASN A 749 -16.70 -24.33 17.96
C ASN A 749 -15.31 -23.97 17.40
N ALA A 750 -15.26 -23.06 16.41
CA ALA A 750 -14.01 -22.54 15.88
C ALA A 750 -13.18 -22.03 17.05
N ALA A 751 -11.95 -22.55 17.16
CA ALA A 751 -11.08 -22.29 18.30
C ALA A 751 -11.01 -20.78 18.54
N GLN A 752 -11.37 -20.37 19.77
CA GLN A 752 -11.21 -18.99 20.20
C GLN A 752 -9.80 -18.55 19.82
N THR A 753 -9.68 -17.39 19.18
CA THR A 753 -8.38 -16.74 19.01
C THR A 753 -7.91 -16.31 20.40
N VAL A 754 -7.35 -17.27 21.14
CA VAL A 754 -6.65 -17.05 22.39
C VAL A 754 -5.49 -16.14 22.01
N ASN A 755 -5.61 -14.85 22.34
CA ASN A 755 -4.44 -13.99 22.47
C ASN A 755 -3.48 -14.78 23.37
N PRO A 756 -2.30 -15.19 22.90
CA PRO A 756 -1.40 -15.99 23.72
C PRO A 756 -1.03 -15.14 24.94
N THR A 757 -1.64 -15.47 26.08
CA THR A 757 -1.40 -14.77 27.32
C THR A 757 0.05 -15.04 27.70
N LEU A 758 0.83 -13.98 27.92
CA LEU A 758 2.29 -14.05 28.12
C LEU A 758 2.73 -14.93 29.30
N THR A 759 1.78 -15.39 30.13
CA THR A 759 1.96 -16.41 31.18
C THR A 759 2.46 -17.78 30.70
N SER A 760 2.49 -18.09 29.39
CA SER A 760 3.13 -19.32 28.89
C SER A 760 4.66 -19.24 28.75
N MET A 761 5.27 -18.06 28.95
CA MET A 761 6.74 -17.88 28.87
C MET A 761 7.48 -18.31 30.15
N GLN A 762 6.78 -18.70 31.22
CA GLN A 762 7.41 -19.52 32.27
C GLN A 762 7.67 -20.93 31.73
N GLY A 763 8.86 -21.10 31.15
CA GLY A 763 9.40 -22.37 30.70
C GLY A 763 9.71 -23.34 31.84
N HIS A 764 8.70 -23.92 32.46
CA HIS A 764 8.78 -25.33 32.83
C HIS A 764 8.38 -26.20 31.62
N GLY A 765 9.37 -26.47 30.76
CA GLY A 765 9.35 -27.63 29.86
C GLY A 765 8.41 -27.55 28.64
N ALA A 766 8.48 -26.49 27.85
CA ALA A 766 7.99 -26.49 26.46
C ALA A 766 9.19 -26.30 25.52
N GLU A 767 9.73 -27.40 25.00
CA GLU A 767 10.83 -27.38 24.05
C GLU A 767 10.30 -26.93 22.67
N TRP A 768 10.67 -25.72 22.25
CA TRP A 768 10.36 -25.20 20.91
C TRP A 768 11.05 -26.06 19.85
N ILE A 769 10.27 -26.77 19.04
CA ILE A 769 10.81 -27.71 18.06
C ILE A 769 11.14 -27.02 16.74
N LEU A 770 12.22 -27.46 16.09
CA LEU A 770 12.42 -27.18 14.68
C LEU A 770 11.47 -28.08 13.87
N PRO A 771 10.55 -27.56 13.06
CA PRO A 771 9.67 -28.39 12.24
C PRO A 771 10.50 -29.16 11.21
N THR A 772 10.34 -30.48 11.17
CA THR A 772 10.95 -31.32 10.14
C THR A 772 10.26 -31.04 8.80
N PRO A 773 10.97 -30.63 7.74
CA PRO A 773 10.35 -30.47 6.43
C PRO A 773 9.80 -31.82 5.93
N PRO A 774 8.67 -31.84 5.21
CA PRO A 774 8.12 -33.07 4.68
C PRO A 774 9.13 -33.75 3.76
N LYS A 775 9.19 -35.09 3.80
CA LYS A 775 10.02 -35.86 2.88
C LYS A 775 9.59 -35.55 1.44
N LEU A 776 10.54 -35.57 0.51
CA LEU A 776 10.25 -35.44 -0.92
C LEU A 776 9.14 -36.41 -1.34
N SER A 777 8.10 -35.89 -2.00
CA SER A 777 7.03 -36.70 -2.62
C SER A 777 7.64 -37.84 -3.44
N SER A 778 7.22 -39.09 -3.18
CA SER A 778 7.81 -40.25 -3.85
C SER A 778 7.36 -40.39 -5.30
N ASP A 779 6.13 -39.93 -5.60
CA ASP A 779 5.63 -39.87 -6.96
C ASP A 779 6.02 -38.54 -7.65
N THR A 780 6.27 -38.62 -8.95
CA THR A 780 6.60 -37.47 -9.81
C THR A 780 5.50 -37.25 -10.82
N VAL A 781 5.03 -36.00 -10.92
CA VAL A 781 3.92 -35.63 -11.79
C VAL A 781 4.43 -35.06 -13.12
N ALA A 782 3.80 -35.47 -14.23
CA ALA A 782 4.00 -34.89 -15.54
C ALA A 782 2.67 -34.43 -16.15
N LEU A 783 2.53 -33.13 -16.39
CA LEU A 783 1.45 -32.57 -17.20
C LEU A 783 1.56 -33.11 -18.64
N GLN A 784 0.51 -33.76 -19.12
CA GLN A 784 0.44 -34.37 -20.46
C GLN A 784 -0.21 -33.43 -21.47
N THR A 785 -1.41 -32.92 -21.17
CA THR A 785 -2.16 -32.05 -22.09
C THR A 785 -2.93 -30.95 -21.36
N VAL A 786 -3.16 -29.85 -22.08
CA VAL A 786 -4.14 -28.81 -21.75
C VAL A 786 -5.29 -28.98 -22.74
N ARG A 787 -6.53 -29.05 -22.25
CA ARG A 787 -7.74 -29.20 -23.08
C ARG A 787 -8.70 -28.05 -22.79
N LEU A 788 -9.24 -27.45 -23.86
CA LEU A 788 -10.25 -26.41 -23.78
C LEU A 788 -11.53 -26.88 -24.47
N SER A 789 -12.66 -26.78 -23.79
CA SER A 789 -13.99 -27.04 -24.37
C SER A 789 -14.87 -25.81 -24.28
N LYS A 790 -15.44 -25.35 -25.41
CA LYS A 790 -16.37 -24.22 -25.47
C LYS A 790 -17.55 -24.44 -24.53
N VAL A 791 -17.94 -23.42 -23.78
CA VAL A 791 -19.12 -23.47 -22.88
C VAL A 791 -20.37 -23.05 -23.67
N PRO A 792 -21.38 -23.93 -23.85
CA PRO A 792 -22.59 -23.57 -24.57
C PRO A 792 -23.45 -22.56 -23.77
N GLY A 793 -24.16 -21.67 -24.48
CA GLY A 793 -25.20 -20.82 -23.89
C GLY A 793 -24.74 -19.49 -23.29
N VAL A 794 -23.44 -19.29 -23.02
CA VAL A 794 -22.89 -17.99 -22.59
C VAL A 794 -22.60 -17.12 -23.82
N GLY A 795 -23.67 -16.65 -24.47
CA GLY A 795 -23.59 -15.74 -25.60
C GLY A 795 -23.51 -14.29 -25.12
N THR A 796 -22.35 -13.64 -25.28
CA THR A 796 -22.17 -12.22 -24.94
C THR A 796 -21.73 -11.44 -26.18
N GLY A 797 -22.66 -10.76 -26.85
CA GLY A 797 -22.38 -9.93 -28.02
C GLY A 797 -21.83 -10.69 -29.25
N ALA A 798 -21.62 -9.95 -30.35
CA ALA A 798 -20.91 -10.47 -31.52
C ALA A 798 -19.38 -10.42 -31.37
N ASN A 799 -18.87 -9.65 -30.39
CA ASN A 799 -17.48 -9.27 -30.27
C ASN A 799 -16.74 -9.90 -29.08
N ASN A 800 -17.40 -10.51 -28.09
CA ASN A 800 -16.68 -10.98 -26.91
C ASN A 800 -15.93 -12.30 -27.16
N ALA A 801 -14.82 -12.50 -26.46
CA ALA A 801 -14.06 -13.75 -26.48
C ALA A 801 -14.93 -14.93 -26.03
N THR A 802 -14.95 -16.00 -26.83
CA THR A 802 -15.66 -17.23 -26.48
C THR A 802 -15.15 -17.79 -25.15
N PRO A 803 -16.03 -18.13 -24.19
CA PRO A 803 -15.63 -18.74 -22.93
C PRO A 803 -15.36 -20.25 -23.08
N TYR A 804 -14.25 -20.71 -22.51
CA TYR A 804 -13.84 -22.12 -22.51
C TYR A 804 -13.65 -22.66 -21.09
N GLN A 805 -14.14 -23.88 -20.87
CA GLN A 805 -13.82 -24.67 -19.70
C GLN A 805 -12.45 -25.35 -19.88
N VAL A 806 -11.56 -25.19 -18.90
CA VAL A 806 -10.23 -25.82 -18.90
C VAL A 806 -10.27 -27.21 -18.28
N ARG A 807 -9.56 -28.17 -18.89
CA ARG A 807 -9.15 -29.44 -18.28
C ARG A 807 -7.65 -29.67 -18.46
N LEU A 808 -7.01 -30.23 -17.45
CA LEU A 808 -5.58 -30.58 -17.43
C LEU A 808 -5.44 -32.09 -17.20
N ASP A 809 -4.62 -32.74 -18.03
CA ASP A 809 -4.35 -34.17 -17.92
C ASP A 809 -2.96 -34.40 -17.35
N PHE A 810 -2.88 -35.15 -16.26
CA PHE A 810 -1.65 -35.47 -15.56
C PHE A 810 -1.37 -36.97 -15.57
N ARG A 811 -0.09 -37.32 -15.59
CA ARG A 811 0.41 -38.66 -15.38
C ARG A 811 1.32 -38.66 -14.15
N LEU A 812 1.06 -39.57 -13.23
CA LEU A 812 1.91 -39.86 -12.08
C LEU A 812 2.81 -41.05 -12.43
N ALA A 813 4.13 -40.91 -12.23
CA ALA A 813 5.10 -41.88 -12.73
C ALA A 813 5.18 -43.17 -11.91
N GLN A 814 5.16 -43.07 -10.58
CA GLN A 814 5.35 -44.18 -9.66
C GLN A 814 4.05 -44.98 -9.48
N SER A 815 2.94 -44.31 -9.18
CA SER A 815 1.61 -44.92 -9.08
C SER A 815 1.02 -45.33 -10.44
N ARG A 816 1.59 -44.82 -11.55
CA ARG A 816 1.11 -45.00 -12.94
C ARG A 816 -0.31 -44.51 -13.17
N THR A 817 -0.79 -43.61 -12.32
CA THR A 817 -2.15 -43.04 -12.38
C THR A 817 -2.25 -41.97 -13.46
N PHE A 818 -3.38 -41.91 -14.15
CA PHE A 818 -3.75 -40.81 -15.05
C PHE A 818 -4.95 -40.08 -14.46
N THR A 819 -4.83 -38.76 -14.31
CA THR A 819 -5.83 -37.92 -13.63
C THR A 819 -6.14 -36.69 -14.49
N THR A 820 -7.43 -36.47 -14.78
CA THR A 820 -7.91 -35.24 -15.41
C THR A 820 -8.53 -34.33 -14.35
N LEU A 821 -8.05 -33.09 -14.25
CA LEU A 821 -8.61 -32.06 -13.38
C LEU A 821 -9.29 -30.97 -14.24
N THR A 822 -10.52 -30.58 -13.88
CA THR A 822 -11.28 -29.53 -14.57
C THR A 822 -11.28 -28.27 -13.70
N LEU A 823 -10.82 -27.13 -14.21
CA LEU A 823 -10.63 -25.92 -13.39
C LEU A 823 -11.93 -25.10 -13.32
N TYR A 824 -12.67 -25.18 -12.23
CA TYR A 824 -13.93 -24.44 -12.02
C TYR A 824 -13.72 -23.12 -11.27
N THR A 825 -12.84 -23.13 -10.26
CA THR A 825 -12.60 -21.96 -9.39
C THR A 825 -11.29 -21.25 -9.73
N ASN A 826 -11.32 -19.93 -9.94
CA ASN A 826 -10.13 -19.07 -9.99
C ASN A 826 -9.58 -18.83 -8.57
N SER A 827 -8.86 -19.83 -8.04
CA SER A 827 -8.30 -19.76 -6.69
C SER A 827 -7.23 -18.67 -6.58
N ILE A 828 -7.12 -18.07 -5.38
CA ILE A 828 -6.04 -17.13 -5.07
C ILE A 828 -4.95 -17.91 -4.33
N PHE A 829 -3.75 -18.00 -4.93
CA PHE A 829 -2.59 -18.61 -4.31
C PHE A 829 -1.75 -17.53 -3.62
N VAL A 830 -1.55 -17.66 -2.31
CA VAL A 830 -0.74 -16.72 -1.52
C VAL A 830 0.57 -17.41 -1.15
N ALA A 831 1.70 -16.76 -1.44
CA ALA A 831 3.00 -17.26 -1.03
C ALA A 831 3.44 -16.58 0.27
N ALA A 832 3.61 -17.36 1.35
CA ALA A 832 4.11 -16.85 2.62
C ALA A 832 5.54 -16.30 2.46
N PRO A 833 5.88 -15.10 2.96
CA PRO A 833 7.18 -14.46 2.70
C PRO A 833 8.40 -15.36 2.96
N PRO A 834 9.50 -15.21 2.23
CA PRO A 834 10.68 -16.05 2.39
C PRO A 834 11.26 -15.92 3.80
N CYS A 835 11.34 -17.06 4.49
CA CYS A 835 11.90 -17.19 5.82
C CYS A 835 13.40 -16.81 5.84
N ARG A 836 13.86 -16.14 6.91
CA ARG A 836 15.28 -15.86 7.14
C ARG A 836 15.79 -16.74 8.27
N GLY A 837 16.53 -17.79 7.92
CA GLY A 837 17.05 -18.77 8.88
C GLY A 837 16.03 -19.86 9.22
N THR A 838 16.15 -20.43 10.42
CA THR A 838 15.35 -21.57 10.90
C THR A 838 14.36 -21.12 11.96
N HIS A 839 13.06 -21.21 11.67
CA HIS A 839 12.00 -20.89 12.64
C HIS A 839 11.63 -22.13 13.46
N ARG A 840 11.63 -21.99 14.79
CA ARG A 840 11.06 -23.01 15.69
C ARG A 840 9.59 -22.72 15.93
N VAL A 841 8.81 -23.75 16.26
CA VAL A 841 7.37 -23.67 16.50
C VAL A 841 7.06 -24.24 17.88
N ASP A 842 6.17 -23.59 18.63
CA ASP A 842 5.60 -24.15 19.85
C ASP A 842 4.62 -25.29 19.51
N PRO A 843 4.88 -26.54 19.95
CA PRO A 843 3.99 -27.66 19.70
C PRO A 843 2.56 -27.45 20.23
N ARG A 844 2.37 -26.66 21.29
CA ARG A 844 1.04 -26.40 21.87
C ARG A 844 0.23 -25.48 20.97
N SER A 845 0.81 -24.38 20.51
CA SER A 845 0.22 -23.46 19.54
C SER A 845 -0.08 -24.16 18.20
N ALA A 846 0.82 -25.01 17.71
CA ALA A 846 0.57 -25.82 16.51
C ALA A 846 -0.56 -26.86 16.74
N GLY A 847 -0.64 -27.45 17.92
CA GLY A 847 -1.65 -28.46 18.30
C GLY A 847 -3.09 -27.96 18.36
N HIS A 848 -3.33 -26.64 18.27
CA HIS A 848 -4.67 -26.08 18.05
C HIS A 848 -5.20 -26.32 16.63
N TYR A 849 -4.33 -26.67 15.68
CA TYR A 849 -4.68 -26.94 14.30
C TYR A 849 -4.55 -28.44 14.00
N THR A 850 -5.61 -29.02 13.45
CA THR A 850 -5.52 -30.39 12.90
C THR A 850 -4.99 -30.30 11.48
N PHE A 851 -3.78 -30.81 11.24
CA PHE A 851 -3.19 -30.88 9.90
C PHE A 851 -3.43 -32.26 9.28
N ASN A 852 -3.82 -32.28 8.01
CA ASN A 852 -3.93 -33.49 7.20
C ASN A 852 -2.93 -33.42 6.04
N GLU A 853 -1.77 -34.07 6.19
CA GLU A 853 -0.74 -34.14 5.16
C GLU A 853 -1.12 -35.13 4.06
N LEU A 854 -1.08 -34.68 2.80
CA LEU A 854 -1.41 -35.48 1.62
C LEU A 854 -0.27 -35.44 0.59
N GLY A 855 0.10 -36.60 0.06
CA GLY A 855 0.93 -36.70 -1.13
C GLY A 855 0.18 -36.34 -2.41
N VAL A 856 0.90 -36.16 -3.52
CA VAL A 856 0.26 -35.95 -4.83
C VAL A 856 -0.49 -37.21 -5.30
N GLU A 857 -0.02 -38.38 -4.89
CA GLU A 857 -0.66 -39.68 -5.08
C GLU A 857 -2.01 -39.80 -4.36
N ASP A 858 -2.18 -39.09 -3.23
CA ASP A 858 -3.44 -39.08 -2.48
C ASP A 858 -4.44 -38.12 -3.10
N LEU A 859 -3.99 -36.95 -3.56
CA LEU A 859 -4.83 -36.00 -4.31
C LEU A 859 -5.44 -36.64 -5.57
N ALA A 860 -4.68 -37.52 -6.26
CA ALA A 860 -5.18 -38.27 -7.41
C ALA A 860 -6.33 -39.25 -7.07
N ARG A 861 -6.47 -39.64 -5.79
CA ARG A 861 -7.49 -40.56 -5.28
C ARG A 861 -8.68 -39.85 -4.63
N ILE A 862 -8.59 -38.55 -4.36
CA ILE A 862 -9.64 -37.73 -3.72
C ILE A 862 -10.37 -36.95 -4.80
N PRO A 863 -11.54 -37.43 -5.30
CA PRO A 863 -12.13 -36.92 -6.53
C PRO A 863 -12.81 -35.55 -6.39
N LYS A 864 -13.15 -35.11 -5.17
CA LYS A 864 -13.73 -33.78 -4.90
C LYS A 864 -13.37 -33.29 -3.50
N LYS A 865 -13.17 -31.98 -3.38
CA LYS A 865 -13.19 -31.23 -2.12
C LYS A 865 -14.62 -31.28 -1.55
N GLY A 866 -14.80 -31.72 -0.30
CA GLY A 866 -16.12 -31.75 0.37
C GLY A 866 -16.56 -33.05 1.04
N GLY A 867 -15.73 -34.11 1.03
CA GLY A 867 -16.01 -35.32 1.79
C GLY A 867 -15.61 -35.21 3.27
N GLY A 868 -16.54 -34.79 4.14
CA GLY A 868 -16.55 -35.08 5.59
C GLY A 868 -15.38 -34.61 6.48
N ALA A 869 -14.31 -34.02 5.93
CA ALA A 869 -13.16 -33.54 6.68
C ALA A 869 -13.48 -32.20 7.37
N GLY A 870 -14.03 -32.27 8.58
CA GLY A 870 -14.28 -31.10 9.43
C GLY A 870 -12.99 -30.45 9.92
N GLU A 871 -12.99 -29.12 10.01
CA GLU A 871 -12.02 -28.20 10.66
C GLU A 871 -10.49 -28.36 10.39
N ALA A 872 -10.06 -29.39 9.66
CA ALA A 872 -8.66 -29.71 9.43
C ALA A 872 -8.04 -28.97 8.23
N ILE A 873 -6.82 -28.46 8.42
CA ILE A 873 -6.00 -27.82 7.39
C ILE A 873 -5.36 -28.92 6.53
N VAL A 874 -5.67 -28.95 5.23
CA VAL A 874 -5.02 -29.85 4.28
C VAL A 874 -3.65 -29.28 3.88
N VAL A 875 -2.59 -30.07 4.09
CA VAL A 875 -1.22 -29.74 3.72
C VAL A 875 -0.81 -30.62 2.55
N VAL A 876 -0.61 -30.03 1.37
CA VAL A 876 -0.21 -30.79 0.17
C VAL A 876 1.30 -30.81 0.03
N ASN A 877 1.90 -32.00 0.06
CA ASN A 877 3.32 -32.19 -0.16
C ASN A 877 3.67 -32.17 -1.66
N ALA A 878 3.80 -30.96 -2.21
CA ALA A 878 4.13 -30.73 -3.62
C ALA A 878 5.65 -30.72 -3.94
N THR A 879 6.51 -31.12 -2.99
CA THR A 879 7.97 -30.95 -3.06
C THR A 879 8.67 -31.72 -4.21
N GLY A 880 8.03 -32.74 -4.79
CA GLY A 880 8.66 -33.64 -5.75
C GLY A 880 9.05 -33.01 -7.10
N SER A 881 8.36 -31.94 -7.54
CA SER A 881 8.74 -31.14 -8.73
C SER A 881 7.85 -29.91 -8.89
N ALA A 882 8.24 -28.94 -9.73
CA ALA A 882 7.36 -27.86 -10.17
C ALA A 882 6.02 -28.34 -10.77
N ALA A 883 5.99 -29.51 -11.43
CA ALA A 883 4.76 -30.08 -11.99
C ALA A 883 3.87 -30.72 -10.91
N SER A 884 4.43 -31.09 -9.76
CA SER A 884 3.71 -31.50 -8.56
C SER A 884 2.98 -30.30 -7.94
N GLU A 885 3.59 -29.10 -7.95
CA GLU A 885 2.91 -27.87 -7.54
C GLU A 885 1.79 -27.47 -8.53
N VAL A 886 2.03 -27.57 -9.84
CA VAL A 886 0.96 -27.38 -10.86
C VAL A 886 -0.23 -28.31 -10.59
N PHE A 887 0.02 -29.57 -10.24
CA PHE A 887 -1.04 -30.53 -9.90
C PHE A 887 -1.79 -30.15 -8.63
N ALA A 888 -1.09 -29.73 -7.57
CA ALA A 888 -1.69 -29.23 -6.33
C ALA A 888 -2.56 -27.98 -6.59
N ARG A 889 -2.05 -27.00 -7.34
CA ARG A 889 -2.79 -25.79 -7.73
C ARG A 889 -4.02 -26.14 -8.59
N ALA A 890 -3.88 -27.07 -9.54
CA ALA A 890 -4.99 -27.55 -10.36
C ALA A 890 -6.08 -28.25 -9.52
N TRP A 891 -5.70 -29.02 -8.50
CA TRP A 891 -6.63 -29.69 -7.59
C TRP A 891 -7.39 -28.68 -6.72
N CYS A 892 -6.72 -27.64 -6.21
CA CYS A 892 -7.37 -26.53 -5.50
C CYS A 892 -8.45 -25.82 -6.35
N CYS A 893 -8.20 -25.69 -7.66
CA CYS A 893 -9.15 -25.13 -8.63
C CYS A 893 -10.19 -26.13 -9.16
N HIS A 894 -10.14 -27.42 -8.77
CA HIS A 894 -11.07 -28.46 -9.25
C HIS A 894 -12.38 -28.53 -8.45
N ALA A 895 -12.50 -27.74 -7.39
CA ALA A 895 -13.71 -27.62 -6.56
C ALA A 895 -14.67 -26.54 -7.08
#